data_AF-A0A094HBC9-F1
#
_entry.id   AF-A0A094HBC9-F1
#
_cell.length_a   1.000
_cell.length_b   1.000
_cell.length_c   1.000
_cell.angle_alpha   90.00
_cell.angle_beta   90.00
_cell.angle_gamma   90.00
#
_symmetry.space_group_name_H-M   'P 1'
#
loop_
_entity.id
_entity.type
_entity.pdbx_description
1 polymer ?
#
loop_
_entity_poly.entity_id
_entity_poly.type
_entity_poly.pdbx_seq_one_letter_code
_entity_poly.pdbx_strand_id
1 'polypeptide(L)'
;MDSLFSGSVPSALVAILTAWLVYVVTQAVYRVYFSPIAKFPGPKLAAVTFWYEFYYDVVQGGQYTFEIGRMHEKYGPIIRINPYELHVSSPDFYEKLYAGPGKRRHRWDWFTAQFGLPESMFGTNDHDSHRIRRAAVNPFFSKGAVRKLQPIIDERIDALLNRFQEFQSSNQPIILNYAFSAYTNDIAQEYAFARSDHRVDQHDFEPTFHNASIAGSSNGALVKQYPWVLPLMQSLPESFMAWLNPDMTSYFGLQNMIKKQIKEMKAGITDDQNADHRTIFYEIINSDLPPKEKSDARLAQDGQTVVIAGTITTAWGLCIAVFYLLSQPETLKKLKEELRTVLKGPSSPITLATLEQLPYLTGCVQECIRLSYGVCTRLQRIAPDETLAFNDGNKDWYIPPGTPVGMTSVLIHHDESVFPNSRKFLPERWIGQPQLSKYLVSFSKGTRQCIGINLAYAELYMALARIFRAYGSEDVRFEDDVGYLELHETTMYDVELTKDVFIPVARDDSKGIRILGLGLVIEASPTTVENHEIKAPCRLKGDLGVERGRAGDRTMPAQTMASDQDFTSLPYKNAKLPIDERVEDLLSRMTIAEKAGQMFHNMIMMGPGGSLLTEPNEAFGIPAIEELLGEKLMSHFNLVGLVTDARETAEWQNRMQEKAQATRLGIPVTISTDPRNHFTDNIGTGFQVGVLSQWPETLGLAAIRSSELVERFANVARQEYLGLGIRLALHPQIDLATEPRWARIGKTFGEDADLSSELVTAYIRGFQGPELGPNSVSTMTKHFPGGGPEKDGEDSHFTYGKEQVYPGKNMEYHIRPFRAAIAAGAAQMMPYYSMPVGTEFEEVGFGFNEGIITGLLREDATILGQNMPARAWGVEHLSELERVKKIIDAGCDQFGGESRPELVIKLVEDGLVSESRIDASVRLLLREKFTLGLFENPFVDVEAAVSIVGKASFREEGDSAQRRAFTLLTNKNNILPLKDSSLKAYIEGIDPTIVTSWGLEITSDPYDADITLIRLKAPYEPRSGGFEAKFNTGSLEYSHKEKARQAAIFKVVPTIVDIYLDRAAAIPEIVASAAALMASYGSSGNAFLDIVFGKASPEGKLPFDLPSSMKAVEESRSDMPYDTENPVFRFGHGLSYPVKSVD
;
A
#
# COMPACT_ATOMS: atom_id res chain seq x y z
N MET A 1 26.95 56.98 -30.76
CA MET A 1 26.02 56.99 -29.62
C MET A 1 26.73 56.40 -28.38
N ASP A 2 27.85 57.01 -27.93
CA ASP A 2 29.00 56.22 -27.43
C ASP A 2 29.45 56.57 -26.00
N SER A 3 28.55 56.98 -25.12
CA SER A 3 28.89 57.51 -23.77
C SER A 3 28.19 56.81 -22.60
N LEU A 4 27.75 55.55 -22.77
CA LEU A 4 26.92 54.84 -21.76
C LEU A 4 27.46 53.48 -21.29
N PHE A 5 28.61 53.00 -21.79
CA PHE A 5 29.12 51.65 -21.48
C PHE A 5 30.57 51.59 -20.95
N SER A 6 31.12 52.69 -20.45
CA SER A 6 32.50 52.79 -19.93
C SER A 6 32.61 52.64 -18.39
N GLY A 7 31.58 52.11 -17.71
CA GLY A 7 31.47 52.09 -16.25
C GLY A 7 31.48 50.71 -15.57
N SER A 8 32.65 50.30 -15.07
CA SER A 8 32.89 49.65 -13.75
C SER A 8 31.98 48.51 -13.19
N VAL A 9 31.15 47.82 -13.98
CA VAL A 9 30.32 46.68 -13.49
C VAL A 9 31.13 45.61 -12.72
N PRO A 10 32.33 45.17 -13.15
CA PRO A 10 33.13 44.21 -12.39
C PRO A 10 33.55 44.73 -11.01
N SER A 11 33.86 46.03 -10.90
CA SER A 11 34.28 46.67 -9.65
C SER A 11 33.14 46.69 -8.61
N ALA A 12 31.90 46.88 -9.05
CA ALA A 12 30.73 46.86 -8.17
C ALA A 12 30.47 45.46 -7.61
N LEU A 13 30.53 44.41 -8.45
CA LEU A 13 30.37 43.02 -8.02
C LEU A 13 31.48 42.59 -7.05
N VAL A 14 32.73 42.92 -7.34
CA VAL A 14 33.87 42.65 -6.43
C VAL A 14 33.70 43.40 -5.10
N ALA A 15 33.24 44.65 -5.10
CA ALA A 15 32.97 45.40 -3.87
C ALA A 15 31.84 44.77 -3.04
N ILE A 16 30.74 44.32 -3.67
CA ILE A 16 29.62 43.65 -3.00
C ILE A 16 30.07 42.32 -2.39
N LEU A 17 30.79 41.48 -3.15
CA LEU A 17 31.31 40.20 -2.65
C LEU A 17 32.33 40.39 -1.52
N THR A 18 33.18 41.42 -1.61
CA THR A 18 34.14 41.77 -0.55
C THR A 18 33.43 42.24 0.71
N ALA A 19 32.42 43.12 0.58
CA ALA A 19 31.64 43.60 1.71
C ALA A 19 30.84 42.45 2.39
N TRP A 20 30.27 41.55 1.60
CA TRP A 20 29.60 40.35 2.09
C TRP A 20 30.56 39.41 2.82
N LEU A 21 31.74 39.13 2.26
CA LEU A 21 32.75 38.28 2.90
C LEU A 21 33.27 38.89 4.21
N VAL A 22 33.56 40.20 4.22
CA VAL A 22 33.96 40.94 5.42
C VAL A 22 32.86 40.90 6.48
N TYR A 23 31.59 41.05 6.09
CA TYR A 23 30.44 40.90 6.99
C TYR A 23 30.36 39.48 7.58
N VAL A 24 30.43 38.44 6.74
CA VAL A 24 30.37 37.03 7.19
C VAL A 24 31.52 36.70 8.14
N VAL A 25 32.75 37.10 7.83
CA VAL A 25 33.92 36.88 8.72
C VAL A 25 33.78 37.66 10.02
N THR A 26 33.35 38.92 9.97
CA THR A 26 33.12 39.75 11.17
C THR A 26 32.02 39.16 12.06
N GLN A 27 30.93 38.66 11.47
CA GLN A 27 29.86 37.97 12.19
C GLN A 27 30.33 36.65 12.79
N ALA A 28 31.15 35.87 12.09
CA ALA A 28 31.74 34.64 12.63
C ALA A 28 32.63 34.92 13.85
N VAL A 29 33.54 35.91 13.75
CA VAL A 29 34.40 36.35 14.86
C VAL A 29 33.56 36.88 16.04
N TYR A 30 32.57 37.74 15.77
CA TYR A 30 31.65 38.24 16.80
C TYR A 30 30.92 37.10 17.50
N ARG A 31 30.31 36.18 16.75
CA ARG A 31 29.56 35.04 17.30
C ARG A 31 30.44 34.13 18.15
N VAL A 32 31.66 33.82 17.72
CA VAL A 32 32.56 32.89 18.42
C VAL A 32 33.20 33.48 19.68
N TYR A 33 33.55 34.77 19.68
CA TYR A 33 34.38 35.37 20.75
C TYR A 33 33.70 36.49 21.55
N PHE A 34 32.74 37.22 20.98
CA PHE A 34 32.21 38.47 21.55
C PHE A 34 30.69 38.48 21.83
N SER A 35 29.94 37.48 21.34
CA SER A 35 28.51 37.36 21.63
C SER A 35 28.24 37.06 23.11
N PRO A 36 27.04 37.39 23.65
CA PRO A 36 26.71 37.17 25.07
C PRO A 36 26.84 35.70 25.55
N ILE A 37 26.82 34.76 24.61
CA ILE A 37 26.96 33.32 24.84
C ILE A 37 28.29 32.72 24.32
N ALA A 38 29.28 33.54 23.93
CA ALA A 38 30.59 33.08 23.49
C ALA A 38 31.37 32.25 24.55
N LYS A 39 31.03 32.45 25.83
CA LYS A 39 31.64 31.77 26.99
C LYS A 39 31.20 30.31 27.20
N PHE A 40 30.09 29.88 26.60
CA PHE A 40 29.53 28.52 26.77
C PHE A 40 30.22 27.52 25.83
N PRO A 41 30.41 26.26 26.24
CA PRO A 41 31.12 25.26 25.44
C PRO A 41 30.21 24.71 24.32
N GLY A 42 30.81 24.06 23.32
CA GLY A 42 30.10 23.52 22.15
C GLY A 42 30.96 23.59 20.87
N PRO A 43 30.47 23.04 19.74
CA PRO A 43 31.20 23.07 18.48
C PRO A 43 31.38 24.50 17.96
N LYS A 44 32.58 24.84 17.48
CA LYS A 44 32.84 26.19 16.96
C LYS A 44 32.11 26.49 15.65
N LEU A 45 31.86 25.49 14.82
CA LEU A 45 31.06 25.64 13.59
C LEU A 45 29.58 25.95 13.91
N ALA A 46 29.01 25.23 14.89
CA ALA A 46 27.69 25.49 15.44
C ALA A 46 27.53 26.92 16.00
N ALA A 47 28.56 27.42 16.70
CA ALA A 47 28.58 28.82 17.16
C ALA A 47 28.63 29.84 16.01
N VAL A 48 29.16 29.50 14.83
CA VAL A 48 29.26 30.40 13.67
C VAL A 48 27.96 30.47 12.87
N THR A 49 27.28 29.34 12.60
CA THR A 49 26.17 29.28 11.64
C THR A 49 25.07 28.26 11.98
N PHE A 50 23.84 28.57 11.56
CA PHE A 50 22.73 27.62 11.55
C PHE A 50 22.92 26.45 10.57
N TRP A 51 23.87 26.53 9.62
CA TRP A 51 24.16 25.40 8.71
C TRP A 51 24.53 24.09 9.44
N TYR A 52 25.05 24.19 10.68
CA TYR A 52 25.28 23.01 11.52
C TYR A 52 23.98 22.34 11.97
N GLU A 53 22.99 23.13 12.41
CA GLU A 53 21.64 22.66 12.74
C GLU A 53 20.90 22.16 11.49
N PHE A 54 20.97 22.91 10.38
CA PHE A 54 20.39 22.54 9.09
C PHE A 54 20.91 21.17 8.59
N TYR A 55 22.20 20.90 8.76
CA TYR A 55 22.78 19.62 8.35
C TYR A 55 22.10 18.44 9.08
N TYR A 56 21.97 18.50 10.41
CA TYR A 56 21.37 17.40 11.16
C TYR A 56 19.84 17.36 11.08
N ASP A 57 19.15 18.51 11.05
CA ASP A 57 17.69 18.56 10.97
C ASP A 57 17.16 18.23 9.56
N VAL A 58 17.82 18.73 8.51
CA VAL A 58 17.32 18.66 7.12
C VAL A 58 18.13 17.69 6.27
N VAL A 59 19.46 17.81 6.23
CA VAL A 59 20.31 16.97 5.33
C VAL A 59 20.48 15.53 5.84
N GLN A 60 20.33 15.31 7.15
CA GLN A 60 20.36 13.98 7.77
C GLN A 60 18.96 13.49 8.21
N GLY A 61 17.92 14.33 8.10
CA GLY A 61 16.55 13.99 8.49
C GLY A 61 16.37 13.79 10.00
N GLY A 62 16.19 14.89 10.74
CA GLY A 62 15.80 14.86 12.15
C GLY A 62 16.85 14.28 13.12
N GLN A 63 18.14 14.31 12.78
CA GLN A 63 19.20 13.68 13.60
C GLN A 63 19.73 14.56 14.74
N TYR A 64 19.26 15.80 14.83
CA TYR A 64 19.94 16.80 15.64
C TYR A 64 19.75 16.62 17.15
N THR A 65 18.63 16.06 17.59
CA THR A 65 18.41 15.69 18.99
C THR A 65 19.44 14.65 19.49
N PHE A 66 19.86 13.71 18.65
CA PHE A 66 20.94 12.75 18.99
C PHE A 66 22.32 13.41 19.00
N GLU A 67 22.59 14.33 18.07
CA GLU A 67 23.84 15.11 18.05
C GLU A 67 23.95 16.02 19.29
N ILE A 68 22.85 16.61 19.75
CA ILE A 68 22.79 17.37 21.01
C ILE A 68 23.14 16.47 22.22
N GLY A 69 22.75 15.19 22.20
CA GLY A 69 23.20 14.19 23.16
C GLY A 69 24.72 14.00 23.13
N ARG A 70 25.30 13.72 21.95
CA ARG A 70 26.76 13.58 21.75
C ARG A 70 27.54 14.85 22.10
N MET A 71 26.95 16.03 21.90
CA MET A 71 27.53 17.29 22.37
C MET A 71 27.56 17.38 23.90
N HIS A 72 26.52 16.92 24.60
CA HIS A 72 26.52 16.93 26.07
C HIS A 72 27.57 15.99 26.68
N GLU A 73 27.74 14.80 26.10
CA GLU A 73 28.83 13.86 26.46
C GLU A 73 30.22 14.51 26.33
N LYS A 74 30.41 15.32 25.29
CA LYS A 74 31.70 15.92 24.92
C LYS A 74 32.00 17.27 25.58
N TYR A 75 30.98 18.07 25.87
CA TYR A 75 31.11 19.48 26.26
C TYR A 75 30.48 19.82 27.63
N GLY A 76 29.79 18.88 28.29
CA GLY A 76 29.17 19.05 29.61
C GLY A 76 27.67 19.35 29.57
N PRO A 77 27.02 19.54 30.75
CA PRO A 77 25.56 19.57 30.86
C PRO A 77 24.90 20.88 30.40
N ILE A 78 25.68 21.89 29.99
CA ILE A 78 25.20 23.11 29.32
C ILE A 78 26.09 23.42 28.12
N ILE A 79 25.48 23.55 26.94
CA ILE A 79 26.17 23.70 25.67
C ILE A 79 25.53 24.77 24.79
N ARG A 80 26.29 25.32 23.85
CA ARG A 80 25.81 26.16 22.76
C ARG A 80 25.70 25.33 21.49
N ILE A 81 24.49 25.28 20.93
CA ILE A 81 24.18 24.37 19.81
C ILE A 81 24.00 25.12 18.48
N ASN A 82 23.65 26.40 18.49
CA ASN A 82 23.66 27.22 17.27
C ASN A 82 24.15 28.65 17.60
N PRO A 83 24.12 29.63 16.67
CA PRO A 83 24.64 30.95 16.95
C PRO A 83 23.94 31.72 18.09
N TYR A 84 22.73 31.31 18.50
CA TYR A 84 21.89 32.03 19.47
C TYR A 84 21.39 31.17 20.65
N GLU A 85 21.28 29.86 20.48
CA GLU A 85 20.62 28.94 21.42
C GLU A 85 21.62 28.17 22.31
N LEU A 86 21.24 28.05 23.59
CA LEU A 86 21.85 27.11 24.53
C LEU A 86 20.95 25.89 24.76
N HIS A 87 21.55 24.74 25.03
CA HIS A 87 20.85 23.53 25.45
C HIS A 87 21.37 23.05 26.81
N VAL A 88 20.47 22.52 27.65
CA VAL A 88 20.78 21.98 28.98
C VAL A 88 20.22 20.57 29.12
N SER A 89 21.03 19.62 29.59
CA SER A 89 20.60 18.23 29.84
C SER A 89 20.21 17.95 31.29
N SER A 90 20.69 18.73 32.25
CA SER A 90 20.46 18.49 33.69
C SER A 90 18.97 18.55 34.08
N PRO A 91 18.37 17.46 34.59
CA PRO A 91 16.94 17.40 34.94
C PRO A 91 16.48 18.44 35.97
N ASP A 92 17.34 18.81 36.92
CA ASP A 92 17.01 19.82 37.95
C ASP A 92 16.88 21.26 37.41
N PHE A 93 17.41 21.54 36.20
CA PHE A 93 17.19 22.84 35.56
C PHE A 93 15.79 22.97 34.94
N TYR A 94 15.07 21.87 34.75
CA TYR A 94 13.84 21.84 33.95
C TYR A 94 12.76 22.80 34.47
N GLU A 95 12.42 22.74 35.76
CA GLU A 95 11.40 23.63 36.36
C GLU A 95 11.82 25.11 36.40
N LYS A 96 13.13 25.39 36.34
CA LYS A 96 13.67 26.76 36.28
C LYS A 96 13.52 27.38 34.90
N LEU A 97 13.70 26.58 33.84
CA LEU A 97 13.45 26.99 32.47
C LEU A 97 11.94 27.05 32.18
N TYR A 98 11.24 25.94 32.40
CA TYR A 98 9.80 25.76 32.17
C TYR A 98 8.98 26.24 33.37
N ALA A 99 9.17 27.50 33.74
CA ALA A 99 8.65 28.08 34.98
C ALA A 99 7.11 28.23 35.01
N GLY A 100 6.58 28.19 36.23
CA GLY A 100 5.17 28.44 36.54
C GLY A 100 4.74 29.92 36.46
N PRO A 101 3.52 30.25 36.91
CA PRO A 101 3.00 31.62 36.93
C PRO A 101 3.92 32.60 37.65
N GLY A 102 3.94 33.86 37.20
CA GLY A 102 4.81 34.92 37.76
C GLY A 102 6.22 34.98 37.17
N LYS A 103 6.61 34.01 36.33
CA LYS A 103 7.86 34.06 35.54
C LYS A 103 7.53 34.17 34.05
N ARG A 104 7.87 35.31 33.45
CA ARG A 104 7.65 35.54 32.01
C ARG A 104 8.57 34.64 31.19
N ARG A 105 7.97 33.97 30.19
CA ARG A 105 8.59 33.00 29.29
C ARG A 105 7.97 33.11 27.90
N HIS A 106 8.76 33.55 26.94
CA HIS A 106 8.39 33.54 25.53
C HIS A 106 8.74 32.18 24.89
N ARG A 107 8.06 31.82 23.81
CA ARG A 107 8.61 30.87 22.83
C ARG A 107 9.54 31.64 21.88
N TRP A 108 10.47 30.93 21.24
CA TRP A 108 11.33 31.51 20.22
C TRP A 108 10.61 31.48 18.86
N ASP A 109 10.63 32.58 18.13
CA ASP A 109 9.98 32.76 16.84
C ASP A 109 10.52 31.79 15.78
N TRP A 110 11.84 31.63 15.71
CA TRP A 110 12.53 30.60 14.93
C TRP A 110 11.91 29.20 15.13
N PHE A 111 11.66 28.80 16.38
CA PHE A 111 11.05 27.51 16.67
C PHE A 111 9.57 27.44 16.26
N THR A 112 8.78 28.50 16.46
CA THR A 112 7.34 28.48 16.12
C THR A 112 7.04 28.64 14.63
N ALA A 113 7.99 29.19 13.85
CA ALA A 113 7.82 29.39 12.41
C ALA A 113 7.54 28.08 11.66
N GLN A 114 8.14 26.97 12.11
CA GLN A 114 8.05 25.66 11.46
C GLN A 114 6.61 25.13 11.25
N PHE A 115 5.66 25.57 12.08
CA PHE A 115 4.28 25.09 12.04
C PHE A 115 3.37 25.93 11.13
N GLY A 116 3.74 27.18 10.81
CA GLY A 116 2.88 28.10 10.07
C GLY A 116 1.63 28.60 10.83
N LEU A 117 1.55 28.39 12.15
CA LEU A 117 0.37 28.72 12.97
C LEU A 117 0.62 29.88 13.97
N PRO A 118 1.07 31.07 13.54
CA PRO A 118 1.49 32.15 14.45
C PRO A 118 0.35 32.74 15.30
N GLU A 119 -0.90 32.62 14.87
CA GLU A 119 -2.06 33.07 15.65
C GLU A 119 -2.59 31.99 16.60
N SER A 120 -2.24 30.70 16.42
CA SER A 120 -2.59 29.66 17.40
C SER A 120 -2.06 29.98 18.81
N MET A 121 -2.73 29.50 19.86
CA MET A 121 -2.25 29.55 21.24
C MET A 121 -0.84 28.93 21.35
N PHE A 122 -0.60 27.85 20.63
CA PHE A 122 0.69 27.15 20.61
C PHE A 122 1.79 27.98 19.92
N GLY A 123 1.51 28.57 18.76
CA GLY A 123 2.45 29.42 18.01
C GLY A 123 2.64 30.82 18.61
N THR A 124 1.77 31.27 19.52
CA THR A 124 1.85 32.59 20.15
C THR A 124 3.14 32.75 20.96
N ASN A 125 4.11 33.52 20.43
CA ASN A 125 5.43 33.69 21.04
C ASN A 125 5.41 34.51 22.33
N ASP A 126 4.69 35.64 22.35
CA ASP A 126 4.57 36.48 23.54
C ASP A 126 3.97 35.71 24.75
N HIS A 127 4.40 36.05 25.96
CA HIS A 127 3.94 35.42 27.19
C HIS A 127 2.53 35.86 27.57
N ASP A 128 2.23 37.16 27.46
CA ASP A 128 1.02 37.76 27.99
C ASP A 128 -0.18 37.56 27.03
N SER A 129 0.07 37.64 25.73
CA SER A 129 -0.86 37.23 24.66
C SER A 129 -1.22 35.75 24.78
N HIS A 130 -0.23 34.87 24.98
CA HIS A 130 -0.47 33.44 25.25
C HIS A 130 -1.27 33.24 26.54
N ARG A 131 -0.98 33.98 27.61
CA ARG A 131 -1.69 33.89 28.89
C ARG A 131 -3.17 34.20 28.74
N ILE A 132 -3.53 35.19 27.91
CA ILE A 132 -4.93 35.50 27.56
C ILE A 132 -5.55 34.35 26.76
N ARG A 133 -4.91 33.94 25.66
CA ARG A 133 -5.39 32.85 24.78
C ARG A 133 -5.64 31.55 25.56
N ARG A 134 -4.71 31.18 26.43
CA ARG A 134 -4.81 29.98 27.28
C ARG A 134 -5.88 30.08 28.36
N ALA A 135 -6.15 31.27 28.90
CA ALA A 135 -7.17 31.43 29.93
C ALA A 135 -8.58 31.05 29.43
N ALA A 136 -8.86 31.27 28.14
CA ALA A 136 -10.11 30.85 27.50
C ALA A 136 -10.26 29.33 27.37
N VAL A 137 -9.16 28.61 27.07
CA VAL A 137 -9.18 27.17 26.75
C VAL A 137 -8.95 26.30 28.00
N ASN A 138 -8.30 26.82 29.05
CA ASN A 138 -8.02 26.11 30.30
C ASN A 138 -9.25 25.44 30.99
N PRO A 139 -10.48 26.02 31.01
CA PRO A 139 -11.62 25.41 31.70
C PRO A 139 -12.03 24.04 31.12
N PHE A 140 -11.87 23.88 29.81
CA PHE A 140 -12.20 22.67 29.06
C PHE A 140 -11.29 21.51 29.48
N PHE A 141 -9.98 21.67 29.36
CA PHE A 141 -9.03 20.62 29.76
C PHE A 141 -8.79 20.51 31.28
N SER A 142 -9.72 21.02 32.10
CA SER A 142 -9.72 20.76 33.55
C SER A 142 -10.15 19.33 33.84
N LYS A 143 -9.55 18.68 34.84
CA LYS A 143 -9.87 17.28 35.21
C LYS A 143 -11.36 17.04 35.54
N GLY A 144 -12.07 18.08 36.01
CA GLY A 144 -13.52 18.01 36.25
C GLY A 144 -14.37 18.09 34.98
N ALA A 145 -13.89 18.74 33.92
CA ALA A 145 -14.58 18.82 32.63
C ALA A 145 -14.23 17.60 31.74
N VAL A 146 -12.97 17.16 31.70
CA VAL A 146 -12.58 15.92 31.01
C VAL A 146 -13.34 14.70 31.55
N ARG A 147 -13.58 14.62 32.87
CA ARG A 147 -14.43 13.56 33.46
C ARG A 147 -15.90 13.56 32.97
N LYS A 148 -16.38 14.64 32.35
CA LYS A 148 -17.71 14.66 31.69
C LYS A 148 -17.69 14.09 30.27
N LEU A 149 -16.51 13.96 29.67
CA LEU A 149 -16.31 13.37 28.34
C LEU A 149 -16.29 11.84 28.40
N GLN A 150 -16.27 11.24 29.60
CA GLN A 150 -16.16 9.78 29.75
C GLN A 150 -17.16 9.00 28.89
N PRO A 151 -18.44 9.38 28.73
CA PRO A 151 -19.38 8.67 27.85
C PRO A 151 -18.92 8.60 26.38
N ILE A 152 -18.25 9.63 25.86
CA ILE A 152 -17.71 9.66 24.49
C ILE A 152 -16.45 8.79 24.41
N ILE A 153 -15.61 8.82 25.45
CA ILE A 153 -14.41 7.96 25.54
C ILE A 153 -14.82 6.48 25.67
N ASP A 154 -15.88 6.18 26.42
CA ASP A 154 -16.50 4.85 26.60
C ASP A 154 -17.11 4.35 25.28
N GLU A 155 -17.89 5.17 24.58
CA GLU A 155 -18.53 4.79 23.32
C GLU A 155 -17.47 4.56 22.21
N ARG A 156 -16.49 5.45 22.06
CA ARG A 156 -15.41 5.30 21.06
C ARG A 156 -14.45 4.14 21.39
N ILE A 157 -14.26 3.76 22.67
CA ILE A 157 -13.46 2.56 23.00
C ILE A 157 -14.24 1.26 22.78
N ASP A 158 -15.56 1.24 23.01
CA ASP A 158 -16.40 0.09 22.65
C ASP A 158 -16.46 -0.09 21.13
N ALA A 159 -16.58 0.99 20.35
CA ALA A 159 -16.42 0.95 18.89
C ALA A 159 -15.07 0.34 18.47
N LEU A 160 -13.97 0.79 19.08
CA LEU A 160 -12.63 0.25 18.78
C LEU A 160 -12.49 -1.23 19.16
N LEU A 161 -13.10 -1.67 20.27
CA LEU A 161 -13.10 -3.06 20.70
C LEU A 161 -13.92 -3.97 19.79
N ASN A 162 -15.06 -3.49 19.26
CA ASN A 162 -15.86 -4.21 18.26
C ASN A 162 -15.03 -4.41 16.98
N ARG A 163 -14.37 -3.35 16.49
CA ARG A 163 -13.48 -3.43 15.33
C ARG A 163 -12.32 -4.40 15.58
N PHE A 164 -11.76 -4.47 16.78
CA PHE A 164 -10.76 -5.50 17.13
C PHE A 164 -11.33 -6.93 17.00
N GLN A 165 -12.61 -7.17 17.32
CA GLN A 165 -13.29 -8.47 17.11
C GLN A 165 -13.53 -8.78 15.63
N GLU A 166 -13.82 -7.77 14.81
CA GLU A 166 -14.00 -7.92 13.36
C GLU A 166 -12.68 -8.26 12.65
N PHE A 167 -11.58 -7.60 13.03
CA PHE A 167 -10.22 -7.96 12.56
C PHE A 167 -9.79 -9.34 13.07
N GLN A 168 -10.13 -9.70 14.32
CA GLN A 168 -9.91 -11.04 14.90
C GLN A 168 -10.70 -12.13 14.15
N SER A 169 -11.91 -11.83 13.69
CA SER A 169 -12.76 -12.76 12.94
C SER A 169 -12.31 -12.95 11.48
N SER A 170 -11.70 -11.92 10.90
CA SER A 170 -11.18 -11.94 9.51
C SER A 170 -9.69 -12.28 9.40
N ASN A 171 -9.00 -12.50 10.52
CA ASN A 171 -7.55 -12.76 10.62
C ASN A 171 -6.67 -11.69 9.93
N GLN A 172 -7.16 -10.45 9.83
CA GLN A 172 -6.41 -9.32 9.28
C GLN A 172 -5.53 -8.66 10.37
N PRO A 173 -4.30 -8.21 10.06
CA PRO A 173 -3.48 -7.48 11.01
C PRO A 173 -3.95 -6.02 11.18
N ILE A 174 -4.17 -5.61 12.43
CA ILE A 174 -4.56 -4.24 12.80
C ILE A 174 -3.30 -3.36 12.84
N ILE A 175 -3.27 -2.28 12.05
CA ILE A 175 -2.23 -1.24 12.15
C ILE A 175 -2.62 -0.28 13.29
N LEU A 176 -1.98 -0.43 14.45
CA LEU A 176 -2.32 0.34 15.66
C LEU A 176 -2.09 1.85 15.49
N ASN A 177 -1.12 2.25 14.68
CA ASN A 177 -0.88 3.64 14.31
C ASN A 177 -2.15 4.32 13.77
N TYR A 178 -2.93 3.62 12.93
CA TYR A 178 -4.17 4.13 12.36
C TYR A 178 -5.35 3.93 13.32
N ALA A 179 -5.52 2.72 13.88
CA ALA A 179 -6.63 2.41 14.79
C ALA A 179 -6.69 3.33 16.02
N PHE A 180 -5.55 3.62 16.65
CA PHE A 180 -5.51 4.58 17.76
C PHE A 180 -5.56 6.05 17.30
N SER A 181 -5.11 6.37 16.09
CA SER A 181 -5.31 7.72 15.55
C SER A 181 -6.79 7.99 15.26
N ALA A 182 -7.53 7.03 14.73
CA ALA A 182 -8.98 7.13 14.57
C ALA A 182 -9.70 7.38 15.90
N TYR A 183 -9.43 6.53 16.91
CA TYR A 183 -10.00 6.62 18.26
C TYR A 183 -9.76 7.99 18.92
N THR A 184 -8.51 8.44 18.93
CA THR A 184 -8.15 9.73 19.56
C THR A 184 -8.57 10.94 18.71
N ASN A 185 -8.73 10.78 17.39
CA ASN A 185 -9.23 11.84 16.51
C ASN A 185 -10.74 12.08 16.67
N ASP A 186 -11.54 11.02 16.68
CA ASP A 186 -13.00 11.13 16.85
C ASP A 186 -13.32 11.84 18.19
N ILE A 187 -12.64 11.45 19.28
CA ILE A 187 -12.76 12.11 20.60
C ILE A 187 -12.31 13.59 20.54
N ALA A 188 -11.20 13.89 19.86
CA ALA A 188 -10.67 15.24 19.78
C ALA A 188 -11.51 16.18 18.90
N GLN A 189 -12.13 15.67 17.82
CA GLN A 189 -13.06 16.45 17.00
C GLN A 189 -14.42 16.62 17.69
N GLU A 190 -14.95 15.57 18.33
CA GLU A 190 -16.21 15.67 19.07
C GLU A 190 -16.09 16.75 20.16
N TYR A 191 -15.01 16.73 20.94
CA TYR A 191 -14.81 17.73 21.99
C TYR A 191 -14.49 19.14 21.47
N ALA A 192 -13.89 19.25 20.28
CA ALA A 192 -13.66 20.55 19.65
C ALA A 192 -14.96 21.15 19.09
N PHE A 193 -15.78 20.35 18.42
CA PHE A 193 -16.76 20.81 17.43
C PHE A 193 -18.18 20.22 17.54
N ALA A 194 -18.44 19.23 18.40
CA ALA A 194 -19.63 18.37 18.35
C ALA A 194 -19.80 17.69 16.98
N ARG A 195 -18.74 17.01 16.56
CA ARG A 195 -18.67 16.19 15.35
C ARG A 195 -17.60 15.11 15.50
N SER A 196 -18.00 13.86 15.36
CA SER A 196 -17.12 12.77 14.93
C SER A 196 -17.16 12.63 13.40
N ASP A 197 -16.06 12.16 12.78
CA ASP A 197 -16.08 11.66 11.40
C ASP A 197 -16.24 10.13 11.35
N HIS A 198 -16.36 9.48 12.52
CA HIS A 198 -16.51 8.03 12.66
C HIS A 198 -15.37 7.25 12.01
N ARG A 199 -14.11 7.68 12.28
CA ARG A 199 -12.91 7.03 11.75
C ARG A 199 -12.71 5.62 12.30
N VAL A 200 -13.06 5.40 13.57
CA VAL A 200 -12.95 4.07 14.19
C VAL A 200 -13.79 3.04 13.42
N ASP A 201 -14.95 3.49 12.96
CA ASP A 201 -15.96 2.67 12.30
C ASP A 201 -15.63 2.39 10.81
N GLN A 202 -14.54 2.95 10.26
CA GLN A 202 -14.10 2.71 8.88
C GLN A 202 -13.28 1.42 8.73
N HIS A 203 -13.37 0.79 7.56
CA HIS A 203 -12.74 -0.51 7.27
C HIS A 203 -11.21 -0.54 7.49
N ASP A 204 -10.51 0.57 7.20
CA ASP A 204 -9.05 0.76 7.31
C ASP A 204 -8.63 1.78 8.39
N PHE A 205 -9.58 2.26 9.20
CA PHE A 205 -9.45 3.36 10.18
C PHE A 205 -9.15 4.76 9.59
N GLU A 206 -9.37 5.01 8.30
CA GLU A 206 -9.21 6.31 7.64
C GLU A 206 -7.80 6.94 7.83
N PRO A 207 -6.76 6.38 7.18
CA PRO A 207 -5.37 6.75 7.44
C PRO A 207 -4.97 8.13 6.91
N THR A 208 -5.81 8.85 6.14
CA THR A 208 -5.39 10.12 5.50
C THR A 208 -5.11 11.21 6.54
N PHE A 209 -5.91 11.29 7.62
CA PHE A 209 -5.66 12.25 8.71
C PHE A 209 -4.29 11.99 9.38
N HIS A 210 -3.95 10.72 9.63
CA HIS A 210 -2.68 10.34 10.23
C HIS A 210 -1.53 10.74 9.30
N ASN A 211 -1.56 10.28 8.05
CA ASN A 211 -0.48 10.50 7.08
C ASN A 211 -0.26 11.99 6.79
N ALA A 212 -1.32 12.78 6.63
CA ALA A 212 -1.23 14.23 6.47
C ALA A 212 -0.64 14.95 7.71
N SER A 213 -0.93 14.45 8.92
CA SER A 213 -0.38 15.00 10.17
C SER A 213 1.10 14.69 10.36
N ILE A 214 1.54 13.48 9.98
CA ILE A 214 2.96 13.12 9.95
C ILE A 214 3.70 13.97 8.89
N ALA A 215 3.16 14.06 7.67
CA ALA A 215 3.76 14.84 6.58
C ALA A 215 3.98 16.33 6.93
N GLY A 216 2.96 16.98 7.52
CA GLY A 216 3.08 18.36 7.99
C GLY A 216 4.14 18.55 9.09
N SER A 217 4.38 17.52 9.91
CA SER A 217 5.41 17.52 10.95
C SER A 217 6.81 17.32 10.36
N SER A 218 6.98 16.34 9.47
CA SER A 218 8.23 16.03 8.78
C SER A 218 8.79 17.20 7.95
N ASN A 219 7.91 17.99 7.31
CA ASN A 219 8.32 19.18 6.56
C ASN A 219 8.71 20.37 7.47
N GLY A 220 8.36 20.35 8.76
CA GLY A 220 8.61 21.44 9.70
C GLY A 220 10.10 21.82 9.81
N ALA A 221 11.01 20.83 9.80
CA ALA A 221 12.45 21.06 9.88
C ALA A 221 12.98 22.03 8.80
N LEU A 222 12.43 21.94 7.57
CA LEU A 222 12.77 22.82 6.44
C LEU A 222 12.09 24.20 6.59
N VAL A 223 10.80 24.22 6.92
CA VAL A 223 10.02 25.48 7.11
C VAL A 223 10.61 26.33 8.24
N LYS A 224 11.15 25.71 9.29
CA LYS A 224 11.89 26.37 10.38
C LYS A 224 13.05 27.23 9.86
N GLN A 225 13.81 26.68 8.91
CA GLN A 225 15.00 27.29 8.33
C GLN A 225 14.65 28.35 7.28
N TYR A 226 13.55 28.14 6.56
CA TYR A 226 13.04 29.05 5.53
C TYR A 226 11.54 29.37 5.72
N PRO A 227 11.16 30.26 6.65
CA PRO A 227 9.76 30.53 6.98
C PRO A 227 8.87 31.08 5.84
N TRP A 228 9.48 31.49 4.72
CA TRP A 228 8.79 31.93 3.50
C TRP A 228 8.33 30.77 2.60
N VAL A 229 8.87 29.55 2.79
CA VAL A 229 8.54 28.36 1.97
C VAL A 229 7.08 27.96 2.15
N LEU A 230 6.59 27.89 3.40
CA LEU A 230 5.22 27.45 3.67
C LEU A 230 4.14 28.43 3.12
N PRO A 231 4.26 29.76 3.29
CA PRO A 231 3.39 30.73 2.60
C PRO A 231 3.47 30.65 1.07
N LEU A 232 4.65 30.36 0.50
CA LEU A 232 4.80 30.18 -0.95
C LEU A 232 4.03 28.93 -1.42
N MET A 233 4.18 27.79 -0.72
CA MET A 233 3.46 26.55 -1.02
C MET A 233 1.93 26.76 -0.91
N GLN A 234 1.47 27.47 0.11
CA GLN A 234 0.06 27.84 0.27
C GLN A 234 -0.47 28.83 -0.80
N SER A 235 0.40 29.47 -1.58
CA SER A 235 0.02 30.37 -2.69
C SER A 235 0.05 29.71 -4.08
N LEU A 236 0.55 28.49 -4.19
CA LEU A 236 0.62 27.75 -5.45
C LEU A 236 -0.73 27.07 -5.78
N PRO A 237 -1.08 26.89 -7.07
CA PRO A 237 -2.29 26.16 -7.47
C PRO A 237 -2.29 24.73 -6.95
N GLU A 238 -3.46 24.22 -6.55
CA GLU A 238 -3.61 22.89 -5.91
C GLU A 238 -3.10 21.74 -6.78
N SER A 239 -3.33 21.77 -8.10
CA SER A 239 -2.77 20.78 -9.05
C SER A 239 -1.24 20.85 -9.18
N PHE A 240 -0.64 22.03 -9.02
CA PHE A 240 0.81 22.19 -9.00
C PHE A 240 1.41 21.77 -7.65
N MET A 241 0.71 22.02 -6.54
CA MET A 241 1.08 21.48 -5.24
C MET A 241 0.98 19.96 -5.20
N ALA A 242 -0.07 19.35 -5.77
CA ALA A 242 -0.21 17.90 -5.86
C ALA A 242 0.94 17.27 -6.67
N TRP A 243 1.35 17.91 -7.76
CA TRP A 243 2.53 17.49 -8.54
C TRP A 243 3.86 17.67 -7.78
N LEU A 244 4.01 18.76 -7.02
CA LEU A 244 5.25 19.10 -6.32
C LEU A 244 5.45 18.32 -5.01
N ASN A 245 4.38 18.10 -4.25
CA ASN A 245 4.35 17.38 -2.98
C ASN A 245 2.90 16.97 -2.63
N PRO A 246 2.49 15.72 -2.93
CA PRO A 246 1.16 15.21 -2.62
C PRO A 246 0.81 15.31 -1.12
N ASP A 247 1.72 14.93 -0.23
CA ASP A 247 1.45 14.82 1.20
C ASP A 247 1.16 16.19 1.84
N MET A 248 1.87 17.23 1.40
CA MET A 248 1.61 18.61 1.79
C MET A 248 0.31 19.16 1.20
N THR A 249 -0.16 18.61 0.08
CA THR A 249 -1.49 18.92 -0.46
C THR A 249 -2.58 18.32 0.44
N SER A 250 -2.43 17.07 0.89
CA SER A 250 -3.32 16.47 1.90
C SER A 250 -3.31 17.24 3.23
N TYR A 251 -2.14 17.70 3.69
CA TYR A 251 -2.03 18.58 4.86
C TYR A 251 -2.77 19.91 4.67
N PHE A 252 -2.67 20.55 3.49
CA PHE A 252 -3.44 21.77 3.19
C PHE A 252 -4.95 21.51 3.06
N GLY A 253 -5.35 20.33 2.56
CA GLY A 253 -6.74 19.86 2.59
C GLY A 253 -7.30 19.82 4.02
N LEU A 254 -6.56 19.22 4.95
CA LEU A 254 -6.91 19.24 6.39
C LEU A 254 -6.98 20.67 6.96
N GLN A 255 -6.03 21.55 6.63
CA GLN A 255 -6.11 22.95 7.04
C GLN A 255 -7.38 23.64 6.51
N ASN A 256 -7.82 23.31 5.29
CA ASN A 256 -8.99 23.91 4.66
C ASN A 256 -10.30 23.33 5.21
N MET A 257 -10.34 22.04 5.56
CA MET A 257 -11.45 21.39 6.27
C MET A 257 -11.76 22.12 7.59
N ILE A 258 -10.75 22.38 8.42
CA ILE A 258 -10.94 23.01 9.74
C ILE A 258 -11.29 24.50 9.60
N LYS A 259 -10.74 25.20 8.60
CA LYS A 259 -11.19 26.57 8.24
C LYS A 259 -12.66 26.60 7.82
N LYS A 260 -13.18 25.53 7.21
CA LYS A 260 -14.59 25.39 6.81
C LYS A 260 -15.48 25.12 8.04
N GLN A 261 -15.15 24.13 8.88
CA GLN A 261 -15.86 23.82 10.13
C GLN A 261 -16.07 25.08 11.00
N ILE A 262 -15.00 25.86 11.24
CA ILE A 262 -15.08 27.11 12.02
C ILE A 262 -16.02 28.15 11.40
N LYS A 263 -16.14 28.21 10.07
CA LYS A 263 -17.06 29.14 9.39
C LYS A 263 -18.51 28.67 9.46
N GLU A 264 -18.75 27.36 9.32
CA GLU A 264 -20.07 26.76 9.42
C GLU A 264 -20.64 26.93 10.85
N MET A 265 -19.80 26.72 11.87
CA MET A 265 -20.11 27.01 13.27
C MET A 265 -20.42 28.49 13.52
N LYS A 266 -19.60 29.42 13.00
CA LYS A 266 -19.87 30.86 13.11
C LYS A 266 -21.08 31.33 12.30
N ALA A 267 -21.59 30.52 11.38
CA ALA A 267 -22.81 30.78 10.63
C ALA A 267 -24.06 30.12 11.25
N GLY A 268 -23.92 29.31 12.30
CA GLY A 268 -25.02 28.56 12.91
C GLY A 268 -25.55 27.42 12.04
N ILE A 269 -24.67 26.79 11.25
CA ILE A 269 -25.01 25.67 10.36
C ILE A 269 -24.82 24.30 11.05
N THR A 270 -23.97 24.24 12.07
CA THR A 270 -23.72 23.05 12.90
C THR A 270 -24.68 22.97 14.09
N ASP A 271 -24.86 21.76 14.64
CA ASP A 271 -25.76 21.48 15.77
C ASP A 271 -25.05 21.57 17.15
N ASP A 272 -23.92 22.27 17.19
CA ASP A 272 -23.03 22.40 18.36
C ASP A 272 -23.67 23.13 19.56
N GLN A 273 -24.86 23.70 19.38
CA GLN A 273 -25.68 24.29 20.43
C GLN A 273 -26.48 23.26 21.22
N ASN A 274 -26.79 22.10 20.61
CA ASN A 274 -27.63 21.04 21.19
C ASN A 274 -26.83 19.84 21.71
N ALA A 275 -25.50 19.84 21.55
CA ALA A 275 -24.64 18.76 22.01
C ALA A 275 -24.73 18.54 23.53
N ASP A 276 -24.70 17.27 23.96
CA ASP A 276 -24.74 16.86 25.38
C ASP A 276 -23.55 17.34 26.23
N HIS A 277 -22.56 18.00 25.60
CA HIS A 277 -21.36 18.52 26.23
C HIS A 277 -20.93 19.90 25.71
N ARG A 278 -20.13 20.61 26.52
CA ARG A 278 -19.58 21.93 26.16
C ARG A 278 -18.40 21.78 25.20
N THR A 279 -18.62 22.07 23.92
CA THR A 279 -17.58 22.12 22.88
C THR A 279 -16.64 23.32 23.07
N ILE A 280 -15.39 23.18 22.62
CA ILE A 280 -14.36 24.21 22.80
C ILE A 280 -14.66 25.46 21.96
N PHE A 281 -14.99 25.30 20.67
CA PHE A 281 -15.02 26.45 19.75
C PHE A 281 -16.32 27.26 19.82
N TYR A 282 -17.48 26.62 20.03
CA TYR A 282 -18.76 27.30 20.24
C TYR A 282 -18.70 28.31 21.39
N GLU A 283 -18.18 27.87 22.54
CA GLU A 283 -18.06 28.68 23.74
C GLU A 283 -17.05 29.83 23.55
N ILE A 284 -15.94 29.59 22.85
CA ILE A 284 -14.97 30.66 22.51
C ILE A 284 -15.62 31.70 21.57
N ILE A 285 -16.39 31.27 20.57
CA ILE A 285 -17.12 32.14 19.64
C ILE A 285 -18.15 33.02 20.39
N ASN A 286 -18.86 32.45 21.36
CA ASN A 286 -19.90 33.15 22.12
C ASN A 286 -19.41 33.90 23.36
N SER A 287 -18.15 33.73 23.77
CA SER A 287 -17.55 34.40 24.93
C SER A 287 -17.35 35.92 24.76
N ASP A 288 -17.15 36.64 25.87
CA ASP A 288 -16.78 38.08 25.92
C ASP A 288 -15.35 38.40 25.41
N LEU A 289 -14.66 37.46 24.75
CA LEU A 289 -13.31 37.71 24.22
C LEU A 289 -13.30 38.83 23.15
N PRO A 290 -12.25 39.66 23.11
CA PRO A 290 -12.11 40.72 22.10
C PRO A 290 -12.22 40.17 20.66
N PRO A 291 -12.86 40.89 19.72
CA PRO A 291 -13.12 40.38 18.37
C PRO A 291 -11.91 39.84 17.61
N LYS A 292 -10.70 40.35 17.86
CA LYS A 292 -9.45 39.82 17.29
C LYS A 292 -9.25 38.33 17.64
N GLU A 293 -9.51 37.96 18.89
CA GLU A 293 -9.33 36.59 19.40
C GLU A 293 -10.43 35.63 18.90
N LYS A 294 -11.50 36.16 18.29
CA LYS A 294 -12.62 35.41 17.70
C LYS A 294 -12.63 35.45 16.15
N SER A 295 -11.51 35.83 15.55
CA SER A 295 -11.34 35.90 14.09
C SER A 295 -11.13 34.51 13.46
N ASP A 296 -11.57 34.32 12.22
CA ASP A 296 -11.62 33.01 11.55
C ASP A 296 -10.24 32.34 11.49
N ALA A 297 -9.21 33.08 11.09
CA ALA A 297 -7.84 32.58 11.01
C ALA A 297 -7.28 32.21 12.40
N ARG A 298 -7.62 32.98 13.44
CA ARG A 298 -7.22 32.72 14.83
C ARG A 298 -7.83 31.40 15.34
N LEU A 299 -9.12 31.21 15.10
CA LEU A 299 -9.87 30.04 15.57
C LEU A 299 -9.51 28.78 14.78
N ALA A 300 -9.39 28.85 13.45
CA ALA A 300 -9.00 27.71 12.62
C ALA A 300 -7.59 27.18 12.94
N GLN A 301 -6.64 28.07 13.26
CA GLN A 301 -5.31 27.66 13.70
C GLN A 301 -5.31 27.00 15.10
N ASP A 302 -6.23 27.37 16.00
CA ASP A 302 -6.42 26.62 17.25
C ASP A 302 -7.13 25.28 17.01
N GLY A 303 -8.14 25.21 16.13
CA GLY A 303 -8.80 23.96 15.77
C GLY A 303 -7.81 22.93 15.25
N GLN A 304 -6.94 23.34 14.31
CA GLN A 304 -5.84 22.50 13.82
C GLN A 304 -4.87 22.10 14.93
N THR A 305 -4.50 23.02 15.82
CA THR A 305 -3.62 22.73 16.95
C THR A 305 -4.24 21.72 17.92
N VAL A 306 -5.54 21.85 18.23
CA VAL A 306 -6.25 21.00 19.19
C VAL A 306 -6.42 19.59 18.64
N VAL A 307 -6.96 19.44 17.43
CA VAL A 307 -7.27 18.12 16.86
C VAL A 307 -5.99 17.32 16.57
N ILE A 308 -4.98 17.91 15.90
CA ILE A 308 -3.73 17.20 15.57
C ILE A 308 -2.96 16.81 16.84
N ALA A 309 -2.86 17.72 17.84
CA ALA A 309 -2.11 17.42 19.07
C ALA A 309 -2.82 16.41 19.98
N GLY A 310 -4.16 16.45 20.03
CA GLY A 310 -4.98 15.44 20.73
C GLY A 310 -4.81 14.06 20.10
N THR A 311 -4.87 13.98 18.78
CA THR A 311 -4.75 12.73 18.01
C THR A 311 -3.38 12.07 18.17
N ILE A 312 -2.34 12.62 17.50
CA ILE A 312 -1.16 11.82 17.13
C ILE A 312 -0.31 11.43 18.35
N THR A 313 -0.15 12.33 19.33
CA THR A 313 0.70 12.05 20.50
C THR A 313 0.06 11.10 21.50
N THR A 314 -1.27 11.07 21.60
CA THR A 314 -2.00 10.12 22.44
C THR A 314 -2.09 8.75 21.77
N ALA A 315 -2.35 8.72 20.46
CA ALA A 315 -2.30 7.51 19.64
C ALA A 315 -0.94 6.81 19.73
N TRP A 316 0.17 7.55 19.61
CA TRP A 316 1.51 6.99 19.79
C TRP A 316 1.74 6.47 21.23
N GLY A 317 1.21 7.17 22.25
CA GLY A 317 1.25 6.68 23.64
C GLY A 317 0.55 5.33 23.84
N LEU A 318 -0.55 5.08 23.11
CA LEU A 318 -1.24 3.79 23.08
C LEU A 318 -0.46 2.73 22.31
N CYS A 319 0.10 3.08 21.14
CA CYS A 319 0.97 2.20 20.34
C CYS A 319 2.14 1.65 21.16
N ILE A 320 2.87 2.55 21.84
CA ILE A 320 3.99 2.22 22.74
C ILE A 320 3.54 1.31 23.89
N ALA A 321 2.40 1.61 24.52
CA ALA A 321 1.89 0.84 25.65
C ALA A 321 1.52 -0.60 25.25
N VAL A 322 0.78 -0.77 24.15
CA VAL A 322 0.36 -2.11 23.69
C VAL A 322 1.58 -2.92 23.25
N PHE A 323 2.52 -2.32 22.53
CA PHE A 323 3.76 -3.02 22.15
C PHE A 323 4.52 -3.57 23.36
N TYR A 324 4.78 -2.75 24.38
CA TYR A 324 5.55 -3.20 25.55
C TYR A 324 4.79 -4.16 26.46
N LEU A 325 3.45 -4.11 26.48
CA LEU A 325 2.65 -5.07 27.24
C LEU A 325 2.59 -6.43 26.53
N LEU A 326 2.36 -6.48 25.21
CA LEU A 326 2.36 -7.74 24.45
C LEU A 326 3.74 -8.40 24.38
N SER A 327 4.83 -7.62 24.33
CA SER A 327 6.21 -8.14 24.36
C SER A 327 6.75 -8.47 25.76
N GLN A 328 5.96 -8.32 26.84
CA GLN A 328 6.39 -8.61 28.21
C GLN A 328 5.28 -9.33 29.02
N PRO A 329 5.20 -10.67 28.94
CA PRO A 329 4.19 -11.47 29.64
C PRO A 329 4.03 -11.15 31.13
N GLU A 330 5.13 -11.10 31.89
CA GLU A 330 5.09 -10.81 33.34
C GLU A 330 4.62 -9.37 33.67
N THR A 331 4.76 -8.43 32.74
CA THR A 331 4.29 -7.04 32.89
C THR A 331 2.79 -6.97 32.59
N LEU A 332 2.35 -7.60 31.50
CA LEU A 332 0.93 -7.71 31.15
C LEU A 332 0.14 -8.47 32.22
N LYS A 333 0.66 -9.59 32.72
CA LYS A 333 0.00 -10.42 33.72
C LYS A 333 -0.36 -9.65 34.99
N LYS A 334 0.58 -8.88 35.55
CA LYS A 334 0.33 -8.02 36.73
C LYS A 334 -0.72 -6.95 36.45
N LEU A 335 -0.68 -6.33 35.26
CA LEU A 335 -1.70 -5.36 34.85
C LEU A 335 -3.08 -6.02 34.80
N LYS A 336 -3.21 -7.22 34.21
CA LYS A 336 -4.48 -7.96 34.17
C LYS A 336 -4.95 -8.37 35.55
N GLU A 337 -4.07 -8.88 36.42
CA GLU A 337 -4.37 -9.22 37.81
C GLU A 337 -4.91 -8.00 38.59
N GLU A 338 -4.33 -6.81 38.41
CA GLU A 338 -4.81 -5.58 39.03
C GLU A 338 -6.16 -5.12 38.45
N LEU A 339 -6.32 -5.10 37.11
CA LEU A 339 -7.56 -4.69 36.44
C LEU A 339 -8.76 -5.53 36.90
N ARG A 340 -8.58 -6.85 37.08
CA ARG A 340 -9.61 -7.77 37.59
C ARG A 340 -10.17 -7.42 38.97
N THR A 341 -9.45 -6.62 39.76
CA THR A 341 -9.94 -6.18 41.09
C THR A 341 -11.08 -5.17 41.03
N VAL A 342 -11.24 -4.45 39.91
CA VAL A 342 -12.29 -3.43 39.70
C VAL A 342 -13.15 -3.67 38.46
N LEU A 343 -12.62 -4.29 37.41
CA LEU A 343 -13.34 -4.63 36.18
C LEU A 343 -13.70 -6.12 36.17
N LYS A 344 -14.98 -6.44 36.34
CA LYS A 344 -15.45 -7.83 36.34
C LYS A 344 -15.42 -8.49 34.96
N GLY A 345 -15.51 -7.71 33.89
CA GLY A 345 -15.42 -8.13 32.49
C GLY A 345 -15.24 -6.92 31.57
N PRO A 346 -15.08 -7.13 30.24
CA PRO A 346 -14.63 -6.09 29.31
C PRO A 346 -15.57 -4.88 29.22
N SER A 347 -16.88 -5.12 29.14
CA SER A 347 -17.93 -4.09 29.12
C SER A 347 -18.46 -3.73 30.51
N SER A 348 -17.68 -3.96 31.58
CA SER A 348 -18.10 -3.57 32.94
C SER A 348 -18.06 -2.05 33.10
N PRO A 349 -19.14 -1.40 33.58
CA PRO A 349 -19.13 0.03 33.81
C PRO A 349 -18.09 0.40 34.86
N ILE A 350 -17.18 1.29 34.50
CA ILE A 350 -16.07 1.76 35.32
C ILE A 350 -16.01 3.28 35.28
N THR A 351 -15.40 3.91 36.29
CA THR A 351 -15.10 5.34 36.21
C THR A 351 -13.61 5.54 36.00
N LEU A 352 -13.25 6.55 35.23
CA LEU A 352 -11.86 7.04 35.12
C LEU A 352 -11.27 7.30 36.51
N ALA A 353 -12.08 7.84 37.44
CA ALA A 353 -11.65 8.08 38.81
C ALA A 353 -11.29 6.80 39.59
N THR A 354 -11.82 5.64 39.21
CA THR A 354 -11.45 4.33 39.76
C THR A 354 -10.13 3.84 39.16
N LEU A 355 -9.97 3.94 37.83
CA LEU A 355 -8.75 3.54 37.11
C LEU A 355 -7.54 4.38 37.54
N GLU A 356 -7.74 5.68 37.77
CA GLU A 356 -6.75 6.61 38.32
C GLU A 356 -6.27 6.27 39.74
N GLN A 357 -6.82 5.24 40.41
CA GLN A 357 -6.34 4.77 41.73
C GLN A 357 -5.58 3.44 41.66
N LEU A 358 -5.52 2.78 40.49
CA LEU A 358 -4.83 1.51 40.28
C LEU A 358 -3.31 1.74 40.12
N PRO A 359 -2.46 1.30 41.07
CA PRO A 359 -1.03 1.65 41.05
C PRO A 359 -0.23 1.09 39.86
N TYR A 360 -0.50 -0.13 39.41
CA TYR A 360 0.23 -0.77 38.31
C TYR A 360 -0.21 -0.24 36.95
N LEU A 361 -1.50 -0.05 36.71
CA LEU A 361 -2.03 0.66 35.53
C LEU A 361 -1.49 2.10 35.48
N THR A 362 -1.46 2.81 36.61
CA THR A 362 -0.82 4.14 36.70
C THR A 362 0.66 4.09 36.31
N GLY A 363 1.40 3.07 36.78
CA GLY A 363 2.78 2.84 36.37
C GLY A 363 2.94 2.54 34.88
N CYS A 364 2.05 1.74 34.29
CA CYS A 364 2.06 1.44 32.85
C CYS A 364 1.81 2.70 32.01
N VAL A 365 0.83 3.51 32.40
CA VAL A 365 0.50 4.79 31.73
C VAL A 365 1.65 5.79 31.87
N GLN A 366 2.25 5.93 33.07
CA GLN A 366 3.40 6.83 33.26
C GLN A 366 4.65 6.38 32.50
N GLU A 367 4.89 5.07 32.40
CA GLU A 367 6.02 4.51 31.65
C GLU A 367 5.82 4.61 30.13
N CYS A 368 4.59 4.39 29.62
CA CYS A 368 4.31 4.60 28.19
C CYS A 368 4.44 6.08 27.81
N ILE A 369 3.96 7.00 28.66
CA ILE A 369 4.13 8.46 28.48
C ILE A 369 5.62 8.84 28.52
N ARG A 370 6.46 8.15 29.30
CA ARG A 370 7.91 8.37 29.34
C ARG A 370 8.57 7.91 28.03
N LEU A 371 8.26 6.71 27.56
CA LEU A 371 8.88 6.10 26.38
C LEU A 371 8.26 6.49 25.03
N SER A 372 7.08 7.11 25.01
CA SER A 372 6.53 7.76 23.82
C SER A 372 7.06 9.19 23.64
N TYR A 373 7.71 9.78 24.66
CA TYR A 373 8.28 11.13 24.73
C TYR A 373 7.31 12.30 24.51
N GLY A 374 6.14 12.09 23.88
CA GLY A 374 5.21 13.14 23.46
C GLY A 374 5.80 13.98 22.33
N VAL A 375 6.37 15.13 22.68
CA VAL A 375 7.21 15.92 21.78
C VAL A 375 8.66 15.50 22.01
N CYS A 376 9.31 14.92 21.00
CA CYS A 376 10.70 14.46 21.11
C CYS A 376 11.74 15.56 20.92
N THR A 377 11.37 16.71 20.34
CA THR A 377 12.33 17.80 20.10
C THR A 377 12.57 18.70 21.32
N ARG A 378 13.65 19.50 21.25
CA ARG A 378 14.01 20.49 22.26
C ARG A 378 13.03 21.68 22.28
N LEU A 379 12.50 22.02 23.46
CA LEU A 379 11.42 23.02 23.58
C LEU A 379 11.94 24.37 24.09
N GLN A 380 12.38 25.29 23.22
CA GLN A 380 13.00 26.54 23.65
C GLN A 380 12.07 27.43 24.47
N ARG A 381 12.62 28.07 25.50
CA ARG A 381 12.02 29.20 26.21
C ARG A 381 13.03 30.34 26.28
N ILE A 382 12.55 31.56 26.13
CA ILE A 382 13.32 32.78 26.37
C ILE A 382 12.84 33.38 27.69
N ALA A 383 13.76 33.70 28.59
CA ALA A 383 13.51 34.51 29.77
C ALA A 383 13.84 35.99 29.43
N PRO A 384 12.84 36.86 29.19
CA PRO A 384 13.09 38.25 28.77
C PRO A 384 13.67 39.12 29.90
N ASP A 385 13.19 38.90 31.13
CA ASP A 385 13.40 39.81 32.27
C ASP A 385 14.32 39.21 33.36
N GLU A 386 14.94 38.05 33.10
CA GLU A 386 15.60 37.22 34.13
C GLU A 386 16.88 36.54 33.63
N THR A 387 17.98 36.72 34.36
CA THR A 387 19.23 35.97 34.17
C THR A 387 19.07 34.56 34.75
N LEU A 388 19.10 33.53 33.92
CA LEU A 388 19.00 32.15 34.40
C LEU A 388 20.38 31.65 34.88
N ALA A 389 20.52 31.42 36.18
CA ALA A 389 21.69 30.76 36.75
C ALA A 389 21.54 29.22 36.67
N PHE A 390 22.57 28.53 36.20
CA PHE A 390 22.71 27.07 36.18
C PHE A 390 24.04 26.68 36.81
N ASN A 391 24.10 25.59 37.57
CA ASN A 391 25.33 25.08 38.16
C ASN A 391 25.62 23.68 37.58
N ASP A 392 26.83 23.45 37.07
CA ASP A 392 27.22 22.18 36.43
C ASP A 392 27.94 21.20 37.38
N GLY A 393 27.84 21.43 38.69
CA GLY A 393 28.59 20.73 39.74
C GLY A 393 29.98 21.31 40.01
N ASN A 394 30.55 22.08 39.08
CA ASN A 394 31.90 22.65 39.17
C ASN A 394 31.91 24.19 39.10
N LYS A 395 30.89 24.79 38.47
CA LYS A 395 30.86 26.19 38.07
C LYS A 395 29.43 26.73 37.93
N ASP A 396 29.25 27.97 38.37
CA ASP A 396 28.04 28.75 38.09
C ASP A 396 28.07 29.41 36.70
N TRP A 397 27.02 29.14 35.93
CA TRP A 397 26.76 29.65 34.60
C TRP A 397 25.57 30.61 34.62
N TYR A 398 25.83 31.89 34.35
CA TYR A 398 24.80 32.92 34.23
C TYR A 398 24.43 33.11 32.75
N ILE A 399 23.24 32.65 32.36
CA ILE A 399 22.66 32.83 31.03
C ILE A 399 22.00 34.20 30.94
N PRO A 400 22.37 35.08 29.99
CA PRO A 400 21.78 36.41 29.85
C PRO A 400 20.27 36.39 29.56
N PRO A 401 19.49 37.39 30.02
CA PRO A 401 18.13 37.58 29.57
C PRO A 401 18.05 37.71 28.04
N GLY A 402 16.93 37.30 27.45
CA GLY A 402 16.73 37.28 25.99
C GLY A 402 17.35 36.06 25.27
N THR A 403 18.17 35.25 25.94
CA THR A 403 18.77 34.03 25.34
C THR A 403 17.71 32.92 25.19
N PRO A 404 17.55 32.31 23.99
CA PRO A 404 16.83 31.04 23.84
C PRO A 404 17.57 29.89 24.53
N VAL A 405 16.88 29.18 25.43
CA VAL A 405 17.41 27.96 26.05
C VAL A 405 16.42 26.82 25.83
N GLY A 406 16.91 25.67 25.35
CA GLY A 406 16.13 24.45 25.13
C GLY A 406 16.55 23.30 26.07
N MET A 407 15.63 22.36 26.24
CA MET A 407 15.85 21.03 26.82
C MET A 407 14.99 20.01 26.06
N THR A 408 15.48 18.79 25.89
CA THR A 408 14.81 17.70 25.15
C THR A 408 14.24 16.64 26.09
N SER A 409 12.96 16.29 25.94
CA SER A 409 12.27 15.24 26.71
C SER A 409 13.01 13.90 26.70
N VAL A 410 13.41 13.44 25.51
CA VAL A 410 14.17 12.20 25.26
C VAL A 410 15.42 12.11 26.14
N LEU A 411 16.19 13.21 26.24
CA LEU A 411 17.42 13.24 27.03
C LEU A 411 17.15 13.23 28.54
N ILE A 412 16.03 13.82 29.01
CA ILE A 412 15.63 13.75 30.42
C ILE A 412 15.08 12.37 30.79
N HIS A 413 14.32 11.74 29.89
CA HIS A 413 13.75 10.40 30.11
C HIS A 413 14.79 9.27 29.99
N HIS A 414 15.95 9.55 29.39
CA HIS A 414 17.11 8.67 29.31
C HIS A 414 18.30 9.09 30.20
N ASP A 415 18.10 10.03 31.13
CA ASP A 415 19.07 10.26 32.19
C ASP A 415 19.04 9.09 33.18
N GLU A 416 20.02 8.18 33.07
CA GLU A 416 20.14 6.98 33.91
C GLU A 416 20.33 7.30 35.41
N SER A 417 20.64 8.55 35.80
CA SER A 417 20.66 8.95 37.21
C SER A 417 19.25 9.18 37.79
N VAL A 418 18.26 9.42 36.92
CA VAL A 418 16.84 9.60 37.28
C VAL A 418 16.02 8.35 36.94
N PHE A 419 16.28 7.75 35.78
CA PHE A 419 15.57 6.58 35.26
C PHE A 419 16.53 5.40 34.96
N PRO A 420 17.08 4.71 35.98
CA PRO A 420 17.93 3.54 35.75
C PRO A 420 17.27 2.48 34.87
N ASN A 421 18.04 1.86 33.96
CA ASN A 421 17.52 1.06 32.85
C ASN A 421 16.48 1.85 32.04
N SER A 422 16.83 3.04 31.57
CA SER A 422 15.87 3.98 30.98
C SER A 422 15.18 3.45 29.71
N ARG A 423 15.84 2.58 28.94
CA ARG A 423 15.27 1.97 27.72
C ARG A 423 14.30 0.82 27.99
N LYS A 424 14.22 0.30 29.22
CA LYS A 424 13.24 -0.73 29.58
C LYS A 424 11.94 -0.08 30.03
N PHE A 425 10.82 -0.59 29.52
CA PHE A 425 9.49 -0.34 30.07
C PHE A 425 9.38 -1.09 31.41
N LEU A 426 9.35 -0.37 32.53
CA LEU A 426 9.29 -0.90 33.89
C LEU A 426 8.25 -0.14 34.73
N PRO A 427 6.95 -0.51 34.69
CA PRO A 427 5.87 0.14 35.44
C PRO A 427 6.14 0.26 36.95
N GLU A 428 6.82 -0.73 37.52
CA GLU A 428 7.17 -0.78 38.94
C GLU A 428 8.01 0.41 39.40
N ARG A 429 8.75 1.10 38.50
CA ARG A 429 9.57 2.25 38.89
C ARG A 429 8.76 3.38 39.50
N TRP A 430 7.49 3.52 39.12
CA TRP A 430 6.59 4.58 39.58
C TRP A 430 5.93 4.27 40.93
N ILE A 431 5.82 2.99 41.29
CA ILE A 431 5.13 2.52 42.49
C ILE A 431 5.97 2.89 43.73
N GLY A 432 5.39 3.66 44.63
CA GLY A 432 6.07 4.17 45.83
C GLY A 432 7.11 5.27 45.57
N GLN A 433 7.24 5.78 44.33
CA GLN A 433 8.25 6.77 43.95
C GLN A 433 7.66 8.06 43.34
N PRO A 434 6.79 8.79 44.08
CA PRO A 434 6.10 9.97 43.55
C PRO A 434 7.04 11.08 43.05
N GLN A 435 8.27 11.15 43.55
CA GLN A 435 9.30 12.10 43.12
C GLN A 435 9.62 12.01 41.60
N LEU A 436 9.48 10.84 40.98
CA LEU A 436 9.76 10.67 39.55
C LEU A 436 8.77 11.45 38.66
N SER A 437 7.56 11.76 39.16
CA SER A 437 6.57 12.57 38.44
C SER A 437 7.05 14.02 38.18
N LYS A 438 8.07 14.51 38.89
CA LYS A 438 8.78 15.76 38.56
C LYS A 438 9.47 15.66 37.20
N TYR A 439 10.13 14.53 36.92
CA TYR A 439 10.97 14.31 35.74
C TYR A 439 10.23 13.68 34.55
N LEU A 440 8.98 13.25 34.72
CA LEU A 440 8.09 12.95 33.59
C LEU A 440 7.70 14.27 32.89
N VAL A 441 8.33 14.54 31.74
CA VAL A 441 8.31 15.85 31.05
C VAL A 441 7.78 15.80 29.61
N SER A 442 7.18 14.69 29.17
CA SER A 442 6.58 14.52 27.83
C SER A 442 5.59 15.63 27.45
N PHE A 443 4.90 16.17 28.46
CA PHE A 443 3.94 17.26 28.32
C PHE A 443 4.54 18.67 28.47
N SER A 444 5.87 18.83 28.64
CA SER A 444 6.51 20.03 29.20
C SER A 444 6.02 20.33 30.65
N LYS A 445 6.62 21.33 31.30
CA LYS A 445 6.12 21.91 32.57
C LYS A 445 5.77 23.39 32.39
N GLY A 446 5.25 24.01 33.45
CA GLY A 446 5.06 25.46 33.59
C GLY A 446 3.94 26.06 32.74
N THR A 447 3.97 27.39 32.58
CA THR A 447 2.91 28.15 31.87
C THR A 447 2.71 27.73 30.40
N ARG A 448 3.64 26.99 29.80
CA ARG A 448 3.62 26.52 28.41
C ARG A 448 3.44 24.99 28.27
N GLN A 449 3.12 24.28 29.36
CA GLN A 449 2.82 22.83 29.39
C GLN A 449 1.66 22.46 28.45
N CYS A 450 1.57 21.21 28.00
CA CYS A 450 0.43 20.70 27.24
C CYS A 450 -0.89 21.05 27.95
N ILE A 451 -1.92 21.42 27.18
CA ILE A 451 -3.23 21.75 27.74
C ILE A 451 -4.08 20.47 27.89
N GLY A 452 -4.07 19.59 26.89
CA GLY A 452 -4.82 18.33 26.85
C GLY A 452 -4.31 17.21 27.77
N ILE A 453 -3.39 17.49 28.70
CA ILE A 453 -2.77 16.47 29.57
C ILE A 453 -3.81 15.60 30.29
N ASN A 454 -4.89 16.18 30.84
CA ASN A 454 -5.93 15.41 31.53
C ASN A 454 -6.73 14.50 30.58
N LEU A 455 -6.90 14.92 29.31
CA LEU A 455 -7.62 14.17 28.28
C LEU A 455 -6.77 12.99 27.77
N ALA A 456 -5.49 13.23 27.47
CA ALA A 456 -4.55 12.17 27.10
C ALA A 456 -4.42 11.11 28.20
N TYR A 457 -4.37 11.50 29.49
CA TYR A 457 -4.45 10.53 30.59
C TYR A 457 -5.78 9.77 30.60
N ALA A 458 -6.92 10.43 30.35
CA ALA A 458 -8.23 9.77 30.32
C ALA A 458 -8.30 8.70 29.22
N GLU A 459 -7.93 9.04 27.99
CA GLU A 459 -7.87 8.12 26.85
C GLU A 459 -6.92 6.92 27.14
N LEU A 460 -5.72 7.19 27.66
CA LEU A 460 -4.75 6.13 28.03
C LEU A 460 -5.27 5.20 29.13
N TYR A 461 -5.88 5.73 30.19
CA TYR A 461 -6.47 4.90 31.26
C TYR A 461 -7.62 4.05 30.75
N MET A 462 -8.57 4.65 30.03
CA MET A 462 -9.77 3.95 29.56
C MET A 462 -9.42 2.89 28.52
N ALA A 463 -8.62 3.22 27.50
CA ALA A 463 -8.26 2.28 26.44
C ALA A 463 -7.43 1.10 26.98
N LEU A 464 -6.35 1.33 27.74
CA LEU A 464 -5.51 0.24 28.24
C LEU A 464 -6.26 -0.66 29.24
N ALA A 465 -7.12 -0.07 30.08
CA ALA A 465 -7.93 -0.86 31.01
C ALA A 465 -8.98 -1.72 30.30
N ARG A 466 -9.64 -1.20 29.25
CA ARG A 466 -10.67 -1.94 28.50
C ARG A 466 -10.05 -2.98 27.56
N ILE A 467 -9.00 -2.64 26.81
CA ILE A 467 -8.27 -3.56 25.92
C ILE A 467 -7.67 -4.73 26.70
N PHE A 468 -6.91 -4.49 27.77
CA PHE A 468 -6.29 -5.59 28.52
C PHE A 468 -7.20 -6.25 29.55
N ARG A 469 -8.43 -5.75 29.73
CA ARG A 469 -9.51 -6.55 30.33
C ARG A 469 -10.20 -7.47 29.33
N ALA A 470 -10.26 -7.09 28.05
CA ALA A 470 -10.81 -7.87 26.96
C ALA A 470 -9.87 -8.98 26.50
N TYR A 471 -8.61 -8.65 26.22
CA TYR A 471 -7.68 -9.55 25.52
C TYR A 471 -6.46 -9.92 26.36
N GLY A 472 -5.99 -11.15 26.20
CA GLY A 472 -4.69 -11.62 26.66
C GLY A 472 -3.57 -11.39 25.64
N SER A 473 -2.43 -12.05 25.87
CA SER A 473 -1.42 -12.38 24.85
C SER A 473 -1.31 -13.90 24.72
N GLU A 474 -0.40 -14.42 23.88
CA GLU A 474 -0.20 -15.87 23.77
C GLU A 474 0.08 -16.52 25.15
N ASP A 475 1.09 -15.99 25.86
CA ASP A 475 1.55 -16.42 27.19
C ASP A 475 0.59 -16.06 28.35
N VAL A 476 -0.29 -15.06 28.17
CA VAL A 476 -1.04 -14.44 29.28
C VAL A 476 -2.53 -14.39 28.98
N ARG A 477 -3.23 -15.48 29.33
CA ARG A 477 -4.67 -15.63 29.14
C ARG A 477 -5.38 -15.91 30.46
N PHE A 478 -6.59 -15.39 30.61
CA PHE A 478 -7.51 -15.67 31.72
C PHE A 478 -8.83 -16.23 31.19
N GLU A 479 -9.56 -16.97 32.03
CA GLU A 479 -10.79 -17.73 31.67
C GLU A 479 -11.95 -16.89 31.10
N ASP A 480 -11.88 -15.56 31.22
CA ASP A 480 -12.93 -14.61 30.81
C ASP A 480 -12.41 -13.51 29.87
N ASP A 481 -11.26 -13.76 29.23
CA ASP A 481 -10.80 -12.99 28.07
C ASP A 481 -11.64 -13.39 26.82
N VAL A 482 -11.88 -12.45 25.91
CA VAL A 482 -12.60 -12.72 24.64
C VAL A 482 -11.67 -13.14 23.50
N GLY A 483 -10.36 -13.18 23.77
CA GLY A 483 -9.32 -13.45 22.79
C GLY A 483 -7.94 -13.08 23.32
N TYR A 484 -6.96 -13.08 22.43
CA TYR A 484 -5.60 -12.64 22.70
C TYR A 484 -5.08 -11.81 21.52
N LEU A 485 -4.16 -10.89 21.81
CA LEU A 485 -3.48 -10.07 20.81
C LEU A 485 -2.02 -10.48 20.73
N GLU A 486 -1.47 -10.52 19.52
CA GLU A 486 -0.06 -10.85 19.25
C GLU A 486 0.60 -9.78 18.39
N LEU A 487 1.91 -9.59 18.53
CA LEU A 487 2.68 -8.69 17.67
C LEU A 487 2.93 -9.34 16.31
N HIS A 488 2.30 -8.81 15.26
CA HIS A 488 2.41 -9.34 13.91
C HIS A 488 3.48 -8.58 13.12
N GLU A 489 4.55 -9.28 12.69
CA GLU A 489 5.70 -8.69 11.96
C GLU A 489 6.18 -7.36 12.60
N THR A 490 6.20 -7.28 13.93
CA THR A 490 6.42 -6.02 14.67
C THR A 490 7.44 -6.24 15.77
N THR A 491 8.47 -5.39 15.83
CA THR A 491 9.61 -5.54 16.75
C THR A 491 10.03 -4.19 17.33
N MET A 492 11.13 -4.15 18.10
CA MET A 492 11.75 -2.88 18.53
C MET A 492 12.09 -1.93 17.36
N TYR A 493 12.26 -2.46 16.15
CA TYR A 493 12.52 -1.70 14.91
C TYR A 493 11.44 -0.65 14.61
N ASP A 494 10.19 -0.99 14.95
CA ASP A 494 8.97 -0.21 14.68
C ASP A 494 8.64 0.79 15.82
N VAL A 495 9.50 0.81 16.84
CA VAL A 495 9.27 1.44 18.17
C VAL A 495 10.42 2.38 18.54
N GLU A 496 11.64 2.10 18.08
CA GLU A 496 12.80 2.93 18.35
C GLU A 496 12.71 4.28 17.62
N LEU A 497 12.83 5.36 18.39
CA LEU A 497 12.93 6.73 17.87
C LEU A 497 14.21 6.87 17.04
N THR A 498 14.07 7.00 15.71
CA THR A 498 15.22 7.24 14.82
C THR A 498 15.26 8.63 14.19
N LYS A 499 14.14 9.37 14.17
CA LYS A 499 14.08 10.76 13.67
C LYS A 499 13.28 11.67 14.59
N ASP A 500 13.85 12.83 14.92
CA ASP A 500 13.15 13.94 15.56
C ASP A 500 12.54 14.88 14.50
N VAL A 501 11.23 14.75 14.29
CA VAL A 501 10.44 15.66 13.43
C VAL A 501 9.35 16.36 14.27
N PHE A 502 9.77 16.94 15.41
CA PHE A 502 8.92 17.44 16.50
C PHE A 502 8.18 16.34 17.27
N ILE A 503 7.53 15.41 16.57
CA ILE A 503 7.03 14.14 17.09
C ILE A 503 8.03 13.01 16.78
N PRO A 504 8.07 11.95 17.61
CA PRO A 504 8.95 10.80 17.36
C PRO A 504 8.50 10.03 16.12
N VAL A 505 9.45 9.65 15.26
CA VAL A 505 9.22 8.74 14.14
C VAL A 505 10.18 7.56 14.23
N ALA A 506 9.66 6.38 13.89
CA ALA A 506 10.39 5.12 13.76
C ALA A 506 11.29 5.16 12.51
N ARG A 507 11.51 4.02 11.85
CA ARG A 507 12.30 3.92 10.61
C ARG A 507 11.41 4.04 9.38
N ASP A 508 11.94 4.59 8.29
CA ASP A 508 11.17 4.90 7.06
C ASP A 508 10.56 3.65 6.41
N ASP A 509 11.15 2.49 6.66
CA ASP A 509 10.75 1.16 6.17
C ASP A 509 9.89 0.36 7.17
N SER A 510 9.55 0.95 8.33
CA SER A 510 8.60 0.34 9.27
C SER A 510 7.18 0.33 8.70
N LYS A 511 6.52 -0.83 8.79
CA LYS A 511 5.10 -1.00 8.43
C LYS A 511 4.13 -0.51 9.54
N GLY A 512 4.65 0.19 10.56
CA GLY A 512 3.92 0.56 11.77
C GLY A 512 3.73 -0.60 12.75
N ILE A 513 3.30 -0.28 13.98
CA ILE A 513 3.05 -1.30 15.02
C ILE A 513 1.77 -2.06 14.65
N ARG A 514 1.91 -3.35 14.37
CA ARG A 514 0.80 -4.22 13.94
C ARG A 514 0.56 -5.35 14.92
N ILE A 515 -0.72 -5.70 15.06
CA ILE A 515 -1.15 -6.84 15.86
C ILE A 515 -2.09 -7.74 15.09
N LEU A 516 -2.09 -9.03 15.42
CA LEU A 516 -3.21 -9.93 15.11
C LEU A 516 -4.07 -10.07 16.37
N GLY A 517 -5.39 -10.08 16.20
CA GLY A 517 -6.31 -10.58 17.22
C GLY A 517 -6.65 -12.02 16.90
N LEU A 518 -6.63 -12.91 17.89
CA LEU A 518 -6.87 -14.34 17.69
C LEU A 518 -7.99 -14.86 18.60
N GLY A 519 -8.86 -15.68 18.03
CA GLY A 519 -10.04 -16.24 18.70
C GLY A 519 -9.69 -17.28 19.77
N LEU A 520 -10.51 -17.37 20.82
CA LEU A 520 -10.48 -18.54 21.69
C LEU A 520 -11.26 -19.68 21.03
N VAL A 521 -10.54 -20.69 20.55
CA VAL A 521 -11.14 -21.98 20.18
C VAL A 521 -11.65 -22.63 21.46
N ILE A 522 -12.97 -22.66 21.65
CA ILE A 522 -13.59 -23.40 22.76
C ILE A 522 -13.53 -24.89 22.41
N GLU A 523 -12.54 -25.60 22.94
CA GLU A 523 -12.49 -27.06 22.89
C GLU A 523 -13.71 -27.64 23.62
N ALA A 524 -14.69 -28.13 22.86
CA ALA A 524 -15.88 -28.79 23.38
C ALA A 524 -15.55 -30.20 23.90
N SER A 525 -14.83 -30.28 25.02
CA SER A 525 -14.45 -31.55 25.66
C SER A 525 -15.67 -32.20 26.35
N PRO A 526 -15.92 -33.52 26.16
CA PRO A 526 -17.22 -34.12 26.51
C PRO A 526 -17.27 -34.72 27.92
N THR A 527 -18.28 -34.38 28.74
CA THR A 527 -18.89 -35.37 29.67
C THR A 527 -20.23 -34.94 30.32
N THR A 528 -21.02 -35.97 30.67
CA THR A 528 -22.05 -36.05 31.72
C THR A 528 -23.23 -35.05 31.76
N VAL A 529 -24.40 -35.64 31.52
CA VAL A 529 -25.73 -35.21 31.99
C VAL A 529 -25.76 -35.08 33.52
N GLU A 530 -26.28 -33.96 34.06
CA GLU A 530 -27.39 -34.00 35.02
C GLU A 530 -28.16 -32.68 35.17
N ASN A 531 -29.37 -32.80 35.73
CA ASN A 531 -30.42 -31.77 35.75
C ASN A 531 -30.08 -30.52 36.58
N HIS A 532 -30.61 -29.36 36.19
CA HIS A 532 -31.52 -28.56 37.05
C HIS A 532 -32.35 -27.56 36.23
N GLU A 533 -33.65 -27.43 36.54
CA GLU A 533 -34.52 -26.36 36.02
C GLU A 533 -34.28 -25.04 36.78
N ILE A 534 -34.62 -23.87 36.20
CA ILE A 534 -35.74 -23.02 36.67
C ILE A 534 -35.99 -21.75 35.80
N LYS A 535 -37.09 -21.81 35.04
CA LYS A 535 -38.14 -20.79 34.79
C LYS A 535 -37.78 -19.34 34.38
N ALA A 536 -38.18 -19.00 33.15
CA ALA A 536 -38.79 -17.70 32.84
C ALA A 536 -40.31 -17.69 33.22
N PRO A 537 -40.98 -16.52 33.34
CA PRO A 537 -42.29 -16.40 34.00
C PRO A 537 -43.54 -16.33 33.09
N CYS A 538 -44.71 -16.55 33.71
CA CYS A 538 -46.09 -16.20 33.29
C CYS A 538 -46.56 -16.63 31.88
N ARG A 539 -47.43 -17.66 31.78
CA ARG A 539 -48.90 -17.62 32.02
C ARG A 539 -49.71 -16.71 31.07
N LEU A 540 -50.43 -17.34 30.16
CA LEU A 540 -51.87 -17.09 29.94
C LEU A 540 -52.59 -18.44 29.82
N LYS A 541 -53.92 -18.47 30.02
CA LYS A 541 -54.73 -19.70 30.05
C LYS A 541 -55.53 -19.90 28.77
N GLY A 542 -55.77 -21.16 28.41
CA GLY A 542 -56.77 -21.59 27.43
C GLY A 542 -57.09 -23.07 27.62
N ASP A 543 -58.06 -23.38 28.49
CA ASP A 543 -58.47 -24.76 28.79
C ASP A 543 -59.40 -25.31 27.68
N LEU A 544 -59.06 -26.48 27.12
CA LEU A 544 -60.00 -27.48 26.57
C LEU A 544 -59.26 -28.82 26.49
N GLY A 545 -59.81 -29.88 27.06
CA GLY A 545 -59.14 -31.19 27.13
C GLY A 545 -60.06 -32.35 26.72
N VAL A 546 -59.52 -33.56 26.74
CA VAL A 546 -60.24 -34.84 26.95
C VAL A 546 -59.20 -35.93 27.30
N GLU A 547 -59.67 -37.12 27.70
CA GLU A 547 -58.99 -38.00 28.64
C GLU A 547 -58.01 -39.06 28.08
N ARG A 548 -57.44 -39.83 29.01
CA ARG A 548 -56.40 -40.86 28.82
C ARG A 548 -56.96 -42.14 28.16
N GLY A 549 -56.18 -42.74 27.28
CA GLY A 549 -56.31 -44.15 26.88
C GLY A 549 -54.95 -44.71 26.45
N ARG A 550 -54.55 -45.90 26.95
CA ARG A 550 -53.23 -46.50 26.68
C ARG A 550 -53.34 -48.01 26.45
N ALA A 551 -52.51 -48.53 25.55
CA ALA A 551 -52.32 -49.94 25.17
C ALA A 551 -53.46 -50.58 24.35
N GLY A 552 -53.09 -51.37 23.33
CA GLY A 552 -54.01 -52.02 22.39
C GLY A 552 -53.35 -52.42 21.07
N ASP A 553 -52.25 -53.18 21.12
CA ASP A 553 -51.45 -53.60 19.97
C ASP A 553 -52.26 -54.34 18.87
N ARG A 554 -52.15 -53.86 17.62
CA ARG A 554 -52.35 -54.64 16.39
C ARG A 554 -51.45 -54.11 15.27
N THR A 555 -50.68 -54.99 14.66
CA THR A 555 -49.78 -54.73 13.53
C THR A 555 -50.47 -54.98 12.17
N MET A 556 -50.03 -54.27 11.13
CA MET A 556 -50.01 -54.58 9.67
C MET A 556 -49.77 -53.26 8.89
N PRO A 557 -49.14 -53.29 7.70
CA PRO A 557 -47.74 -52.88 7.64
C PRO A 557 -47.48 -51.55 6.93
N ALA A 558 -46.48 -50.81 7.40
CA ALA A 558 -45.85 -49.73 6.63
C ALA A 558 -44.97 -50.33 5.52
N GLN A 559 -44.95 -49.70 4.35
CA GLN A 559 -44.11 -50.12 3.24
C GLN A 559 -42.62 -49.92 3.57
N THR A 560 -41.81 -50.91 3.23
CA THR A 560 -40.34 -50.77 3.25
C THR A 560 -39.91 -49.69 2.26
N MET A 561 -39.38 -48.57 2.77
CA MET A 561 -38.43 -47.80 1.97
C MET A 561 -37.22 -48.70 1.66
N ALA A 562 -36.66 -48.56 0.47
CA ALA A 562 -35.52 -49.38 0.05
C ALA A 562 -34.29 -49.07 0.92
N SER A 563 -33.52 -50.13 1.21
CA SER A 563 -32.25 -50.07 1.94
C SER A 563 -31.18 -49.29 1.18
N ASP A 564 -30.32 -48.62 1.95
CA ASP A 564 -28.88 -48.43 1.70
C ASP A 564 -28.44 -48.57 0.23
N GLN A 565 -28.49 -47.48 -0.54
CA GLN A 565 -27.67 -47.36 -1.74
C GLN A 565 -26.28 -46.88 -1.36
N ASP A 566 -25.27 -47.67 -1.74
CA ASP A 566 -23.87 -47.35 -1.58
C ASP A 566 -23.48 -46.15 -2.46
N PHE A 567 -23.27 -45.00 -1.81
CA PHE A 567 -22.95 -43.73 -2.47
C PHE A 567 -21.59 -43.70 -3.20
N THR A 568 -20.79 -44.77 -3.13
CA THR A 568 -19.54 -44.92 -3.90
C THR A 568 -19.75 -45.18 -5.41
N SER A 569 -21.00 -45.29 -5.88
CA SER A 569 -21.34 -45.89 -7.19
C SER A 569 -21.90 -44.95 -8.27
N LEU A 570 -21.88 -43.62 -8.08
CA LEU A 570 -22.35 -42.67 -9.11
C LEU A 570 -21.44 -42.69 -10.36
N PRO A 571 -21.96 -42.88 -11.60
CA PRO A 571 -21.13 -43.06 -12.80
C PRO A 571 -20.16 -41.91 -13.05
N TYR A 572 -20.57 -40.63 -12.92
CA TYR A 572 -19.64 -39.51 -13.10
C TYR A 572 -18.47 -39.49 -12.11
N LYS A 573 -18.58 -40.15 -10.95
CA LYS A 573 -17.48 -40.31 -9.98
C LYS A 573 -16.60 -41.54 -10.25
N ASN A 574 -16.96 -42.40 -11.20
CA ASN A 574 -16.18 -43.58 -11.56
C ASN A 574 -15.13 -43.26 -12.63
N ALA A 575 -13.90 -43.00 -12.19
CA ALA A 575 -12.73 -42.72 -13.04
C ALA A 575 -12.35 -43.83 -14.06
N LYS A 576 -13.05 -44.98 -14.06
CA LYS A 576 -12.87 -46.06 -15.05
C LYS A 576 -13.81 -45.95 -16.25
N LEU A 577 -14.80 -45.05 -16.23
CA LEU A 577 -15.68 -44.79 -17.36
C LEU A 577 -15.07 -43.74 -18.31
N PRO A 578 -15.37 -43.81 -19.62
CA PRO A 578 -15.01 -42.75 -20.57
C PRO A 578 -15.48 -41.37 -20.11
N ILE A 579 -14.68 -40.33 -20.36
CA ILE A 579 -14.98 -38.96 -19.93
C ILE A 579 -16.36 -38.51 -20.45
N ASP A 580 -16.72 -38.83 -21.69
CA ASP A 580 -18.02 -38.45 -22.24
C ASP A 580 -19.21 -39.11 -21.50
N GLU A 581 -19.10 -40.39 -21.11
CA GLU A 581 -20.13 -41.05 -20.28
C GLU A 581 -20.27 -40.37 -18.91
N ARG A 582 -19.15 -39.92 -18.33
CA ARG A 582 -19.13 -39.19 -17.05
C ARG A 582 -19.71 -37.78 -17.18
N VAL A 583 -19.46 -37.10 -18.30
CA VAL A 583 -20.03 -35.78 -18.61
C VAL A 583 -21.53 -35.86 -18.80
N GLU A 584 -22.06 -36.80 -19.60
CA GLU A 584 -23.51 -36.95 -19.78
C GLU A 584 -24.20 -37.38 -18.47
N ASP A 585 -23.61 -38.29 -17.69
CA ASP A 585 -24.15 -38.69 -16.39
C ASP A 585 -24.20 -37.52 -15.41
N LEU A 586 -23.15 -36.69 -15.32
CA LEU A 586 -23.16 -35.49 -14.47
C LEU A 586 -24.17 -34.45 -14.98
N LEU A 587 -24.15 -34.15 -16.28
CA LEU A 587 -24.98 -33.12 -16.90
C LEU A 587 -26.49 -33.44 -16.78
N SER A 588 -26.86 -34.72 -16.91
CA SER A 588 -28.24 -35.19 -16.69
C SER A 588 -28.72 -35.09 -15.23
N ARG A 589 -27.80 -34.92 -14.27
CA ARG A 589 -28.09 -34.76 -12.84
C ARG A 589 -28.13 -33.30 -12.40
N MET A 590 -27.64 -32.36 -13.22
CA MET A 590 -27.55 -30.93 -12.89
C MET A 590 -28.88 -30.20 -13.11
N THR A 591 -29.21 -29.32 -12.18
CA THR A 591 -30.24 -28.30 -12.31
C THR A 591 -29.78 -27.17 -13.25
N ILE A 592 -30.72 -26.39 -13.78
CA ILE A 592 -30.39 -25.20 -14.59
C ILE A 592 -29.50 -24.19 -13.83
N ALA A 593 -29.63 -24.09 -12.50
CA ALA A 593 -28.77 -23.24 -11.68
C ALA A 593 -27.32 -23.73 -11.63
N GLU A 594 -27.09 -25.03 -11.41
CA GLU A 594 -25.73 -25.62 -11.44
C GLU A 594 -25.12 -25.55 -12.85
N LYS A 595 -25.94 -25.69 -13.91
CA LYS A 595 -25.52 -25.51 -15.31
C LYS A 595 -25.11 -24.06 -15.58
N ALA A 596 -25.94 -23.09 -15.21
CA ALA A 596 -25.63 -21.68 -15.33
C ALA A 596 -24.35 -21.32 -14.56
N GLY A 597 -24.20 -21.79 -13.31
CA GLY A 597 -23.01 -21.55 -12.47
C GLY A 597 -21.70 -22.04 -13.09
N GLN A 598 -21.68 -23.12 -13.89
CA GLN A 598 -20.46 -23.49 -14.62
C GLN A 598 -20.05 -22.42 -15.65
N MET A 599 -21.00 -21.71 -16.25
CA MET A 599 -20.72 -20.75 -17.33
C MET A 599 -20.10 -19.43 -16.86
N PHE A 600 -19.92 -19.17 -15.57
CA PHE A 600 -19.33 -17.91 -15.09
C PHE A 600 -17.93 -18.09 -14.52
N HIS A 601 -17.05 -17.12 -14.83
CA HIS A 601 -15.64 -17.08 -14.43
C HIS A 601 -15.30 -15.69 -13.88
N ASN A 602 -15.51 -15.50 -12.58
CA ASN A 602 -15.24 -14.21 -11.92
C ASN A 602 -13.82 -14.17 -11.31
N MET A 603 -13.40 -12.98 -10.88
CA MET A 603 -12.26 -12.81 -9.97
C MET A 603 -12.55 -13.45 -8.61
N ILE A 604 -11.51 -13.96 -7.96
CA ILE A 604 -11.51 -14.42 -6.57
C ILE A 604 -10.20 -13.96 -5.91
N MET A 605 -10.22 -13.78 -4.59
CA MET A 605 -9.05 -13.35 -3.83
C MET A 605 -8.88 -14.23 -2.59
N MET A 606 -7.63 -14.43 -2.17
CA MET A 606 -7.32 -15.02 -0.86
C MET A 606 -7.65 -14.02 0.25
N GLY A 607 -8.21 -14.52 1.36
CA GLY A 607 -8.14 -13.83 2.65
C GLY A 607 -6.73 -13.93 3.25
N PRO A 608 -6.45 -13.21 4.35
CA PRO A 608 -5.13 -13.20 4.99
C PRO A 608 -4.77 -14.59 5.56
N GLY A 609 -3.51 -14.99 5.48
CA GLY A 609 -3.09 -16.35 5.89
C GLY A 609 -3.65 -17.46 4.98
N GLY A 610 -3.90 -17.15 3.70
CA GLY A 610 -4.59 -18.04 2.76
C GLY A 610 -6.03 -18.40 3.16
N SER A 611 -6.69 -17.62 4.02
CA SER A 611 -8.06 -17.91 4.43
C SER A 611 -9.07 -17.74 3.28
N LEU A 612 -10.25 -18.36 3.38
CA LEU A 612 -11.33 -18.09 2.44
C LEU A 612 -11.90 -16.69 2.71
N LEU A 613 -12.09 -15.88 1.67
CA LEU A 613 -12.70 -14.56 1.76
C LEU A 613 -14.20 -14.69 2.11
N THR A 614 -14.55 -14.42 3.37
CA THR A 614 -15.91 -14.55 3.90
C THR A 614 -16.80 -13.35 3.60
N GLU A 615 -16.22 -12.15 3.47
CA GLU A 615 -16.92 -10.89 3.22
C GLU A 615 -16.49 -10.28 1.87
N PRO A 616 -17.34 -9.52 1.16
CA PRO A 616 -16.98 -8.88 -0.09
C PRO A 616 -15.77 -7.94 0.03
N ASN A 617 -14.88 -7.96 -0.97
CA ASN A 617 -13.83 -6.96 -1.09
C ASN A 617 -14.32 -5.78 -1.95
N GLU A 618 -14.79 -4.71 -1.30
CA GLU A 618 -15.33 -3.52 -1.97
C GLU A 618 -14.31 -2.82 -2.88
N ALA A 619 -13.03 -2.75 -2.46
CA ALA A 619 -11.98 -2.05 -3.20
C ALA A 619 -11.67 -2.65 -4.58
N PHE A 620 -11.89 -3.97 -4.75
CA PHE A 620 -11.75 -4.67 -6.02
C PHE A 620 -13.08 -5.06 -6.67
N GLY A 621 -14.20 -4.95 -5.96
CA GLY A 621 -15.53 -5.37 -6.42
C GLY A 621 -15.73 -6.89 -6.44
N ILE A 622 -15.07 -7.62 -5.54
CA ILE A 622 -15.05 -9.10 -5.52
C ILE A 622 -15.99 -9.61 -4.43
N PRO A 623 -17.05 -10.37 -4.77
CA PRO A 623 -17.98 -10.91 -3.77
C PRO A 623 -17.37 -11.99 -2.86
N ALA A 624 -18.07 -12.30 -1.77
CA ALA A 624 -17.70 -13.37 -0.84
C ALA A 624 -17.70 -14.75 -1.51
N ILE A 625 -16.87 -15.67 -0.99
CA ILE A 625 -16.75 -17.03 -1.55
C ILE A 625 -18.03 -17.86 -1.28
N GLU A 626 -18.80 -17.54 -0.24
CA GLU A 626 -20.12 -18.14 -0.01
C GLU A 626 -21.12 -17.75 -1.11
N GLU A 627 -21.19 -16.47 -1.47
CA GLU A 627 -22.06 -15.98 -2.55
C GLU A 627 -21.69 -16.63 -3.90
N LEU A 628 -20.40 -16.66 -4.24
CA LEU A 628 -19.94 -17.17 -5.54
C LEU A 628 -20.08 -18.70 -5.67
N LEU A 629 -19.58 -19.47 -4.70
CA LEU A 629 -19.48 -20.94 -4.78
C LEU A 629 -20.66 -21.66 -4.11
N GLY A 630 -21.23 -21.08 -3.04
CA GLY A 630 -22.35 -21.65 -2.29
C GLY A 630 -23.72 -21.29 -2.87
N GLU A 631 -23.97 -20.01 -3.14
CA GLU A 631 -25.29 -19.52 -3.60
C GLU A 631 -25.40 -19.51 -5.14
N LYS A 632 -24.42 -18.90 -5.83
CA LYS A 632 -24.38 -18.78 -7.30
C LYS A 632 -23.82 -20.02 -8.00
N LEU A 633 -23.32 -21.00 -7.23
CA LEU A 633 -22.82 -22.30 -7.71
C LEU A 633 -21.73 -22.20 -8.80
N MET A 634 -20.97 -21.10 -8.77
CA MET A 634 -19.86 -20.83 -9.67
C MET A 634 -18.65 -21.68 -9.34
N SER A 635 -17.86 -22.05 -10.34
CA SER A 635 -16.71 -22.95 -10.13
C SER A 635 -15.56 -22.79 -11.12
N HIS A 636 -15.42 -21.58 -11.68
CA HIS A 636 -14.24 -21.13 -12.42
C HIS A 636 -13.88 -19.75 -11.88
N PHE A 637 -12.61 -19.55 -11.48
CA PHE A 637 -12.22 -18.35 -10.76
C PHE A 637 -10.81 -17.88 -11.12
N ASN A 638 -10.64 -16.59 -11.42
CA ASN A 638 -9.34 -15.97 -11.61
C ASN A 638 -8.77 -15.52 -10.26
N LEU A 639 -7.71 -16.16 -9.78
CA LEU A 639 -7.03 -15.74 -8.55
C LEU A 639 -6.31 -14.41 -8.80
N VAL A 640 -6.79 -13.34 -8.15
CA VAL A 640 -6.17 -12.01 -8.19
C VAL A 640 -5.36 -11.72 -6.93
N GLY A 641 -4.56 -10.64 -6.98
CA GLY A 641 -3.64 -10.27 -5.89
C GLY A 641 -2.25 -10.91 -6.03
N LEU A 642 -1.38 -10.66 -5.06
CA LEU A 642 0.00 -11.15 -5.04
C LEU A 642 0.09 -12.52 -4.34
N VAL A 643 0.83 -13.47 -4.92
CA VAL A 643 1.14 -14.76 -4.27
C VAL A 643 2.44 -14.60 -3.49
N THR A 644 2.31 -14.28 -2.19
CA THR A 644 3.44 -13.99 -1.29
C THR A 644 3.99 -15.21 -0.56
N ASP A 645 3.22 -16.30 -0.50
CA ASP A 645 3.66 -17.57 0.09
C ASP A 645 3.02 -18.77 -0.62
N ALA A 646 3.78 -19.85 -0.79
CA ALA A 646 3.35 -21.04 -1.53
C ALA A 646 2.53 -22.02 -0.68
N ARG A 647 2.78 -22.06 0.64
CA ARG A 647 2.01 -22.87 1.60
C ARG A 647 0.62 -22.27 1.80
N GLU A 648 0.53 -20.98 2.11
CA GLU A 648 -0.77 -20.30 2.29
C GLU A 648 -1.67 -20.46 1.07
N THR A 649 -1.10 -20.36 -0.13
CA THR A 649 -1.84 -20.50 -1.40
C THR A 649 -2.29 -21.94 -1.65
N ALA A 650 -1.47 -22.94 -1.34
CA ALA A 650 -1.84 -24.36 -1.46
C ALA A 650 -2.91 -24.75 -0.42
N GLU A 651 -2.80 -24.25 0.81
CA GLU A 651 -3.79 -24.44 1.88
C GLU A 651 -5.10 -23.67 1.59
N TRP A 652 -5.04 -22.50 0.96
CA TRP A 652 -6.21 -21.79 0.42
C TRP A 652 -6.93 -22.63 -0.65
N GLN A 653 -6.19 -23.15 -1.63
CA GLN A 653 -6.79 -23.95 -2.71
C GLN A 653 -7.39 -25.26 -2.17
N ASN A 654 -6.76 -25.90 -1.19
CA ASN A 654 -7.37 -27.08 -0.54
C ASN A 654 -8.70 -26.72 0.14
N ARG A 655 -8.77 -25.61 0.89
CA ARG A 655 -10.01 -25.09 1.50
C ARG A 655 -11.08 -24.73 0.44
N MET A 656 -10.68 -24.18 -0.71
CA MET A 656 -11.57 -23.92 -1.84
C MET A 656 -12.20 -25.21 -2.40
N GLN A 657 -11.39 -26.26 -2.57
CA GLN A 657 -11.83 -27.54 -3.09
C GLN A 657 -12.67 -28.33 -2.07
N GLU A 658 -12.39 -28.23 -0.77
CA GLU A 658 -13.24 -28.77 0.31
C GLU A 658 -14.65 -28.17 0.23
N LYS A 659 -14.75 -26.84 0.10
CA LYS A 659 -16.03 -26.14 -0.06
C LYS A 659 -16.73 -26.53 -1.36
N ALA A 660 -15.99 -26.75 -2.46
CA ALA A 660 -16.54 -27.23 -3.72
C ALA A 660 -17.09 -28.66 -3.61
N GLN A 661 -16.41 -29.56 -2.91
CA GLN A 661 -16.85 -30.94 -2.64
C GLN A 661 -18.09 -31.01 -1.75
N ALA A 662 -18.32 -30.03 -0.88
CA ALA A 662 -19.52 -29.92 -0.05
C ALA A 662 -20.79 -29.56 -0.84
N THR A 663 -20.69 -29.11 -2.09
CA THR A 663 -21.84 -28.88 -2.97
C THR A 663 -22.56 -30.20 -3.34
N ARG A 664 -23.84 -30.11 -3.71
CA ARG A 664 -24.72 -31.27 -4.00
C ARG A 664 -24.12 -32.31 -4.98
N LEU A 665 -23.33 -31.87 -5.94
CA LEU A 665 -22.67 -32.72 -6.94
C LEU A 665 -21.14 -32.81 -6.73
N GLY A 666 -20.56 -32.03 -5.82
CA GLY A 666 -19.13 -32.00 -5.54
C GLY A 666 -18.29 -31.66 -6.77
N ILE A 667 -18.74 -30.70 -7.60
CA ILE A 667 -18.03 -30.29 -8.82
C ILE A 667 -16.81 -29.44 -8.40
N PRO A 668 -15.57 -29.83 -8.76
CA PRO A 668 -14.37 -29.12 -8.34
C PRO A 668 -14.26 -27.74 -8.98
N VAL A 669 -13.55 -26.83 -8.30
CA VAL A 669 -13.24 -25.50 -8.84
C VAL A 669 -12.03 -25.55 -9.76
N THR A 670 -12.10 -24.79 -10.85
CA THR A 670 -10.94 -24.48 -11.70
C THR A 670 -10.42 -23.11 -11.27
N ILE A 671 -9.29 -23.08 -10.56
CA ILE A 671 -8.56 -21.85 -10.29
C ILE A 671 -7.68 -21.52 -11.49
N SER A 672 -7.77 -20.27 -11.96
CA SER A 672 -6.99 -19.72 -13.06
C SER A 672 -6.12 -18.55 -12.64
N THR A 673 -5.23 -18.11 -13.54
CA THR A 673 -4.44 -16.90 -13.35
C THR A 673 -4.08 -16.22 -14.67
N ASP A 674 -4.09 -14.88 -14.70
CA ASP A 674 -3.24 -14.09 -15.61
C ASP A 674 -1.74 -14.34 -15.33
N PRO A 675 -0.81 -13.99 -16.23
CA PRO A 675 0.59 -14.42 -16.11
C PRO A 675 1.26 -14.00 -14.79
N ARG A 676 1.88 -14.97 -14.09
CA ARG A 676 2.56 -14.78 -12.79
C ARG A 676 4.06 -15.10 -12.80
N ASN A 677 4.63 -15.58 -13.90
CA ASN A 677 6.07 -15.91 -13.97
C ASN A 677 6.95 -14.84 -14.62
N HIS A 678 6.37 -13.73 -15.09
CA HIS A 678 7.11 -12.67 -15.76
C HIS A 678 7.46 -11.53 -14.81
N PHE A 679 8.56 -10.86 -15.09
CA PHE A 679 8.77 -9.47 -14.72
C PHE A 679 7.61 -8.62 -15.30
N THR A 680 7.11 -7.63 -14.55
CA THR A 680 6.12 -6.67 -15.09
C THR A 680 6.15 -5.36 -14.32
N ASP A 681 6.32 -4.27 -15.06
CA ASP A 681 6.26 -2.89 -14.56
C ASP A 681 4.97 -2.17 -14.98
N ASN A 682 4.19 -2.77 -15.89
CA ASN A 682 2.94 -2.26 -16.45
C ASN A 682 1.75 -3.04 -15.83
N ILE A 683 1.46 -2.74 -14.55
CA ILE A 683 0.58 -3.54 -13.69
C ILE A 683 -0.91 -3.52 -14.08
N GLY A 684 -1.32 -2.72 -15.07
CA GLY A 684 -2.65 -2.83 -15.70
C GLY A 684 -2.79 -4.05 -16.62
N THR A 685 -1.69 -4.70 -16.97
CA THR A 685 -1.62 -5.76 -18.01
C THR A 685 -1.18 -7.15 -17.50
N GLY A 686 -0.96 -7.32 -16.19
CA GLY A 686 -0.58 -8.61 -15.60
C GLY A 686 -0.17 -8.54 -14.13
N PHE A 687 0.04 -9.70 -13.50
CA PHE A 687 0.39 -9.79 -12.08
C PHE A 687 1.90 -9.82 -11.82
N GLN A 688 2.31 -9.32 -10.66
CA GLN A 688 3.68 -9.42 -10.17
C GLN A 688 4.00 -10.84 -9.67
N VAL A 689 5.28 -11.24 -9.79
CA VAL A 689 5.74 -12.63 -9.61
C VAL A 689 5.58 -13.21 -8.20
N GLY A 690 5.71 -12.38 -7.16
CA GLY A 690 5.69 -12.88 -5.78
C GLY A 690 6.81 -13.90 -5.52
N VAL A 691 6.45 -15.10 -5.06
CA VAL A 691 7.43 -16.17 -4.77
C VAL A 691 7.81 -17.06 -5.96
N LEU A 692 7.13 -16.98 -7.10
CA LEU A 692 7.36 -17.83 -8.27
C LEU A 692 8.75 -17.56 -8.92
N SER A 693 9.14 -18.38 -9.91
CA SER A 693 10.32 -18.10 -10.72
C SER A 693 10.09 -16.88 -11.64
N GLN A 694 11.05 -15.94 -11.66
CA GLN A 694 10.95 -14.70 -12.45
C GLN A 694 11.72 -14.79 -13.77
N TRP A 695 10.98 -14.66 -14.86
CA TRP A 695 11.45 -14.66 -16.25
C TRP A 695 11.25 -13.26 -16.86
N PRO A 696 11.85 -12.94 -18.02
CA PRO A 696 11.48 -11.73 -18.75
C PRO A 696 10.01 -11.76 -19.21
N GLU A 697 9.47 -10.60 -19.58
CA GLU A 697 8.21 -10.43 -20.34
C GLU A 697 8.18 -11.34 -21.59
N THR A 698 6.98 -11.57 -22.14
CA THR A 698 6.80 -12.39 -23.37
C THR A 698 7.67 -11.89 -24.52
N LEU A 699 7.84 -10.57 -24.67
CA LEU A 699 8.75 -9.94 -25.62
C LEU A 699 10.21 -10.39 -25.46
N GLY A 700 10.68 -10.66 -24.23
CA GLY A 700 12.04 -11.12 -23.96
C GLY A 700 12.25 -12.59 -24.28
N LEU A 701 11.23 -13.41 -24.07
CA LEU A 701 11.20 -14.79 -24.59
C LEU A 701 11.24 -14.79 -26.13
N ALA A 702 10.49 -13.89 -26.76
CA ALA A 702 10.55 -13.67 -28.21
C ALA A 702 11.90 -13.14 -28.68
N ALA A 703 12.54 -12.24 -27.92
CA ALA A 703 13.84 -11.67 -28.25
C ALA A 703 14.93 -12.74 -28.38
N ILE A 704 14.86 -13.83 -27.61
CA ILE A 704 15.81 -14.95 -27.66
C ILE A 704 15.60 -15.86 -28.89
N ARG A 705 14.45 -15.76 -29.58
CA ARG A 705 14.12 -16.55 -30.80
C ARG A 705 14.34 -18.06 -30.61
N SER A 706 13.81 -18.61 -29.51
CA SER A 706 14.01 -20.02 -29.14
C SER A 706 12.74 -20.67 -28.60
N SER A 707 12.01 -21.38 -29.47
CA SER A 707 10.88 -22.22 -29.07
C SER A 707 11.24 -23.24 -27.98
N GLU A 708 12.44 -23.81 -28.02
CA GLU A 708 12.93 -24.74 -27.00
C GLU A 708 13.02 -24.10 -25.60
N LEU A 709 13.39 -22.81 -25.52
CA LEU A 709 13.35 -22.06 -24.26
C LEU A 709 11.91 -21.73 -23.84
N VAL A 710 11.03 -21.40 -24.77
CA VAL A 710 9.62 -21.10 -24.47
C VAL A 710 8.88 -22.35 -23.96
N GLU A 711 9.14 -23.53 -24.54
CA GLU A 711 8.58 -24.80 -24.04
C GLU A 711 9.12 -25.12 -22.64
N ARG A 712 10.41 -24.87 -22.36
CA ARG A 712 10.96 -24.98 -20.99
C ARG A 712 10.32 -24.00 -20.01
N PHE A 713 10.25 -22.71 -20.35
CA PHE A 713 9.58 -21.68 -19.54
C PHE A 713 8.17 -22.12 -19.16
N ALA A 714 7.37 -22.49 -20.16
CA ALA A 714 5.99 -22.90 -19.97
C ALA A 714 5.89 -24.18 -19.12
N ASN A 715 6.81 -25.14 -19.30
CA ASN A 715 6.91 -26.33 -18.46
C ASN A 715 7.36 -26.05 -17.02
N VAL A 716 8.17 -25.01 -16.79
CA VAL A 716 8.54 -24.53 -15.44
C VAL A 716 7.32 -23.90 -14.76
N ALA A 717 6.70 -22.92 -15.42
CA ALA A 717 5.50 -22.24 -14.93
C ALA A 717 4.34 -23.22 -14.67
N ARG A 718 4.13 -24.22 -15.55
CA ARG A 718 3.20 -25.33 -15.34
C ARG A 718 3.43 -26.06 -14.02
N GLN A 719 4.69 -26.37 -13.68
CA GLN A 719 5.00 -27.08 -12.43
C GLN A 719 4.73 -26.21 -11.19
N GLU A 720 5.05 -24.92 -11.24
CA GLU A 720 4.76 -23.98 -10.14
C GLU A 720 3.24 -23.77 -9.98
N TYR A 721 2.51 -23.57 -11.09
CA TYR A 721 1.06 -23.42 -11.09
C TYR A 721 0.35 -24.67 -10.56
N LEU A 722 0.77 -25.87 -10.97
CA LEU A 722 0.22 -27.14 -10.45
C LEU A 722 0.48 -27.31 -8.95
N GLY A 723 1.62 -26.87 -8.42
CA GLY A 723 1.90 -26.86 -6.98
C GLY A 723 0.95 -25.95 -6.21
N LEU A 724 0.60 -24.78 -6.78
CA LEU A 724 -0.41 -23.86 -6.26
C LEU A 724 -1.85 -24.29 -6.59
N GLY A 725 -2.03 -25.42 -7.28
CA GLY A 725 -3.33 -25.94 -7.74
C GLY A 725 -4.07 -25.04 -8.73
N ILE A 726 -3.35 -24.13 -9.39
CA ILE A 726 -3.80 -23.37 -10.55
C ILE A 726 -3.84 -24.34 -11.75
N ARG A 727 -4.98 -24.42 -12.42
CA ARG A 727 -5.25 -25.39 -13.49
C ARG A 727 -5.49 -24.77 -14.86
N LEU A 728 -5.64 -23.43 -14.92
CA LEU A 728 -5.94 -22.67 -16.13
C LEU A 728 -5.09 -21.39 -16.20
N ALA A 729 -4.25 -21.29 -17.22
CA ALA A 729 -3.52 -20.09 -17.58
C ALA A 729 -4.39 -19.19 -18.45
N LEU A 730 -4.66 -17.95 -18.02
CA LEU A 730 -5.38 -16.95 -18.83
C LEU A 730 -4.44 -16.26 -19.84
N HIS A 731 -3.62 -17.08 -20.50
CA HIS A 731 -2.51 -16.71 -21.38
C HIS A 731 -2.04 -17.97 -22.15
N PRO A 732 -1.23 -17.88 -23.23
CA PRO A 732 -0.45 -16.73 -23.72
C PRO A 732 -1.29 -15.63 -24.35
N GLN A 733 -0.75 -14.40 -24.34
CA GLN A 733 -1.21 -13.32 -25.21
C GLN A 733 -0.39 -13.35 -26.52
N ILE A 734 -1.08 -13.45 -27.66
CA ILE A 734 -0.50 -13.64 -29.01
C ILE A 734 -1.00 -12.63 -30.05
N ASP A 735 -1.64 -11.58 -29.55
CA ASP A 735 -1.85 -10.33 -30.28
C ASP A 735 -0.51 -9.82 -30.84
N LEU A 736 -0.55 -9.14 -31.99
CA LEU A 736 0.65 -8.66 -32.67
C LEU A 736 0.88 -7.17 -32.43
N ALA A 737 2.11 -6.77 -32.17
CA ALA A 737 2.50 -5.39 -31.84
C ALA A 737 2.53 -4.43 -33.07
N THR A 738 1.51 -4.46 -33.94
CA THR A 738 1.46 -3.67 -35.19
C THR A 738 1.01 -2.22 -35.01
N GLU A 739 0.40 -1.87 -33.88
CA GLU A 739 0.24 -0.47 -33.44
C GLU A 739 1.22 -0.19 -32.29
N PRO A 740 2.39 0.44 -32.56
CA PRO A 740 3.42 0.76 -31.57
C PRO A 740 2.94 1.45 -30.29
N ARG A 741 1.82 2.21 -30.34
CA ARG A 741 1.25 2.92 -29.18
C ARG A 741 0.54 1.99 -28.20
N TRP A 742 0.15 0.79 -28.60
CA TRP A 742 -0.76 -0.06 -27.82
C TRP A 742 -0.20 -0.49 -26.45
N ALA A 743 -0.99 -0.31 -25.39
CA ALA A 743 -0.52 -0.45 -24.02
C ALA A 743 -0.22 -1.90 -23.56
N ARG A 744 -0.59 -2.93 -24.36
CA ARG A 744 -0.40 -4.36 -24.03
C ARG A 744 0.79 -5.03 -24.74
N ILE A 745 1.58 -4.30 -25.53
CA ILE A 745 2.67 -4.86 -26.34
C ILE A 745 3.63 -5.75 -25.52
N GLY A 746 3.94 -5.39 -24.26
CA GLY A 746 4.79 -6.16 -23.35
C GLY A 746 4.45 -7.65 -23.22
N LYS A 747 3.16 -8.01 -23.33
CA LYS A 747 2.67 -9.38 -23.15
C LYS A 747 2.66 -10.20 -24.44
N THR A 748 2.92 -9.58 -25.60
CA THR A 748 2.95 -10.20 -26.93
C THR A 748 4.28 -10.91 -27.24
N PHE A 749 4.33 -11.66 -28.34
CA PHE A 749 5.58 -12.17 -28.91
C PHE A 749 6.25 -11.18 -29.91
N GLY A 750 5.71 -9.96 -30.07
CA GLY A 750 6.18 -8.96 -31.03
C GLY A 750 5.18 -8.66 -32.15
N GLU A 751 5.64 -8.04 -33.24
CA GLU A 751 4.78 -7.73 -34.40
C GLU A 751 4.67 -8.89 -35.41
N ASP A 752 5.58 -9.87 -35.35
CA ASP A 752 5.67 -10.90 -36.37
C ASP A 752 4.73 -12.10 -36.13
N ALA A 753 3.79 -12.31 -37.05
CA ALA A 753 2.82 -13.39 -36.97
C ALA A 753 3.44 -14.80 -37.06
N ASP A 754 4.51 -14.96 -37.85
CA ASP A 754 5.09 -16.28 -38.11
C ASP A 754 5.98 -16.72 -36.92
N LEU A 755 6.76 -15.80 -36.33
CA LEU A 755 7.42 -16.00 -35.03
C LEU A 755 6.41 -16.26 -33.90
N SER A 756 5.33 -15.46 -33.82
CA SER A 756 4.29 -15.63 -32.80
C SER A 756 3.61 -17.00 -32.91
N SER A 757 3.43 -17.51 -34.14
CA SER A 757 2.93 -18.85 -34.44
C SER A 757 3.90 -19.97 -34.00
N GLU A 758 5.21 -19.76 -34.16
CA GLU A 758 6.23 -20.70 -33.69
C GLU A 758 6.24 -20.77 -32.15
N LEU A 759 6.37 -19.61 -31.49
CA LEU A 759 6.54 -19.52 -30.04
C LEU A 759 5.28 -19.90 -29.27
N VAL A 760 4.06 -19.58 -29.77
CA VAL A 760 2.82 -20.04 -29.13
C VAL A 760 2.69 -21.55 -29.15
N THR A 761 3.13 -22.21 -30.24
CA THR A 761 3.11 -23.67 -30.35
C THR A 761 3.96 -24.33 -29.26
N ALA A 762 5.13 -23.75 -28.96
CA ALA A 762 5.99 -24.19 -27.86
C ALA A 762 5.40 -23.85 -26.47
N TYR A 763 4.81 -22.67 -26.32
CA TYR A 763 4.20 -22.20 -25.07
C TYR A 763 3.05 -23.12 -24.63
N ILE A 764 2.15 -23.46 -25.57
CA ILE A 764 1.02 -24.35 -25.31
C ILE A 764 1.52 -25.76 -24.96
N ARG A 765 2.53 -26.30 -25.66
CA ARG A 765 3.11 -27.61 -25.33
C ARG A 765 3.76 -27.65 -23.95
N GLY A 766 4.41 -26.58 -23.52
CA GLY A 766 5.01 -26.53 -22.18
C GLY A 766 3.97 -26.50 -21.05
N PHE A 767 2.83 -25.80 -21.25
CA PHE A 767 1.75 -25.73 -20.26
C PHE A 767 0.77 -26.92 -20.30
N GLN A 768 0.42 -27.39 -21.49
CA GLN A 768 -0.57 -28.45 -21.67
C GLN A 768 0.05 -29.85 -21.81
N GLY A 769 1.32 -29.97 -22.22
CA GLY A 769 1.88 -31.22 -22.73
C GLY A 769 1.55 -31.44 -24.21
N PRO A 770 1.79 -32.65 -24.75
CA PRO A 770 1.44 -32.99 -26.13
C PRO A 770 -0.07 -33.13 -26.36
N GLU A 771 -0.81 -33.49 -25.30
CA GLU A 771 -2.28 -33.58 -25.24
C GLU A 771 -2.70 -33.12 -23.82
N LEU A 772 -3.88 -32.51 -23.69
CA LEU A 772 -4.40 -32.05 -22.40
C LEU A 772 -4.72 -33.25 -21.49
N GLY A 773 -4.33 -33.20 -20.21
CA GLY A 773 -4.52 -34.29 -19.27
C GLY A 773 -4.28 -33.91 -17.79
N PRO A 774 -4.17 -34.90 -16.88
CA PRO A 774 -4.11 -34.64 -15.44
C PRO A 774 -2.90 -33.81 -14.97
N ASN A 775 -1.79 -33.84 -15.71
CA ASN A 775 -0.56 -33.08 -15.44
C ASN A 775 -0.49 -31.74 -16.21
N SER A 776 -1.58 -31.30 -16.82
CA SER A 776 -1.64 -30.11 -17.67
C SER A 776 -2.20 -28.90 -16.94
N VAL A 777 -1.74 -27.72 -17.31
CA VAL A 777 -2.45 -26.45 -17.09
C VAL A 777 -3.07 -26.07 -18.44
N SER A 778 -4.39 -25.95 -18.48
CA SER A 778 -5.13 -25.49 -19.66
C SER A 778 -4.71 -24.07 -20.04
N THR A 779 -4.57 -23.75 -21.34
CA THR A 779 -4.21 -22.40 -21.80
C THR A 779 -5.38 -21.72 -22.50
N MET A 780 -5.76 -20.54 -22.00
CA MET A 780 -6.72 -19.60 -22.60
C MET A 780 -5.95 -18.60 -23.48
N THR A 781 -5.81 -18.92 -24.76
CA THR A 781 -5.02 -18.14 -25.73
C THR A 781 -5.69 -16.82 -26.07
N LYS A 782 -4.98 -15.67 -26.07
CA LYS A 782 -5.63 -14.33 -26.08
C LYS A 782 -4.96 -13.24 -26.92
N HIS A 783 -5.62 -12.15 -27.31
CA HIS A 783 -7.06 -11.86 -27.24
C HIS A 783 -7.64 -11.96 -28.66
N PHE A 784 -8.28 -13.08 -28.97
CA PHE A 784 -8.87 -13.32 -30.29
C PHE A 784 -9.77 -12.15 -30.75
N PRO A 785 -9.67 -11.61 -32.00
CA PRO A 785 -8.86 -12.02 -33.17
C PRO A 785 -7.41 -11.54 -33.24
N GLY A 786 -6.97 -10.76 -32.25
CA GLY A 786 -5.70 -10.07 -32.24
C GLY A 786 -5.90 -8.60 -31.87
N GLY A 787 -5.42 -8.21 -30.70
CA GLY A 787 -5.48 -6.84 -30.18
C GLY A 787 -4.56 -5.82 -30.85
N GLY A 788 -3.75 -6.21 -31.84
CA GLY A 788 -2.81 -5.30 -32.51
C GLY A 788 -3.44 -4.06 -33.16
N PRO A 789 -4.57 -4.17 -33.90
CA PRO A 789 -5.14 -3.06 -34.66
C PRO A 789 -6.00 -2.05 -33.88
N GLU A 790 -5.81 -1.89 -32.56
CA GLU A 790 -6.54 -0.87 -31.79
C GLU A 790 -6.31 0.54 -32.36
N LYS A 791 -7.40 1.25 -32.59
CA LYS A 791 -7.36 2.61 -33.12
C LYS A 791 -6.62 3.54 -32.16
N ASP A 792 -5.63 4.23 -32.72
CA ASP A 792 -4.72 5.12 -32.01
C ASP A 792 -3.90 4.49 -30.85
N GLY A 793 -3.96 3.16 -30.71
CA GLY A 793 -3.29 2.38 -29.66
C GLY A 793 -3.92 2.48 -28.27
N GLU A 794 -5.13 3.02 -28.14
CA GLU A 794 -5.80 3.12 -26.84
C GLU A 794 -6.48 1.79 -26.45
N ASP A 795 -6.49 1.45 -25.15
CA ASP A 795 -6.99 0.15 -24.68
C ASP A 795 -8.53 0.08 -24.61
N SER A 796 -9.10 -0.98 -25.17
CA SER A 796 -10.54 -1.22 -25.31
C SER A 796 -11.30 -1.46 -24.00
N HIS A 797 -10.62 -1.44 -22.85
CA HIS A 797 -11.28 -1.24 -21.54
C HIS A 797 -11.95 0.14 -21.43
N PHE A 798 -11.46 1.13 -22.16
CA PHE A 798 -11.93 2.51 -22.11
C PHE A 798 -12.78 2.84 -23.35
N THR A 799 -13.85 3.62 -23.17
CA THR A 799 -14.84 3.93 -24.22
C THR A 799 -14.25 4.61 -25.46
N TYR A 800 -13.05 5.20 -25.35
CA TYR A 800 -12.31 5.82 -26.45
C TYR A 800 -11.41 4.83 -27.24
N GLY A 801 -10.97 3.73 -26.62
CA GLY A 801 -10.15 2.68 -27.24
C GLY A 801 -10.97 1.51 -27.79
N LYS A 802 -12.27 1.68 -28.00
CA LYS A 802 -13.19 0.56 -28.31
C LYS A 802 -13.15 0.06 -29.75
N GLU A 803 -12.43 0.73 -30.64
CA GLU A 803 -12.49 0.55 -32.10
C GLU A 803 -11.23 -0.14 -32.62
N GLN A 804 -11.36 -1.32 -33.22
CA GLN A 804 -10.32 -1.87 -34.09
C GLN A 804 -10.51 -1.41 -35.52
N VAL A 805 -9.41 -1.01 -36.17
CA VAL A 805 -9.41 -0.50 -37.54
C VAL A 805 -8.38 -1.27 -38.38
N TYR A 806 -8.77 -1.64 -39.59
CA TYR A 806 -7.95 -2.45 -40.51
C TYR A 806 -7.58 -1.66 -41.79
N PRO A 807 -6.82 -0.55 -41.69
CA PRO A 807 -6.53 0.33 -42.82
C PRO A 807 -5.70 -0.34 -43.94
N GLY A 808 -4.88 -1.33 -43.61
CA GLY A 808 -4.16 -2.19 -44.55
C GLY A 808 -4.99 -3.36 -45.09
N LYS A 809 -6.14 -3.68 -44.49
CA LYS A 809 -7.00 -4.86 -44.73
C LYS A 809 -6.31 -6.19 -44.38
N ASN A 810 -5.55 -6.19 -43.29
CA ASN A 810 -4.61 -7.25 -42.94
C ASN A 810 -5.09 -8.21 -41.83
N MET A 811 -6.40 -8.29 -41.55
CA MET A 811 -6.96 -9.08 -40.44
C MET A 811 -6.49 -10.55 -40.42
N GLU A 812 -6.34 -11.16 -41.60
CA GLU A 812 -5.80 -12.52 -41.79
C GLU A 812 -4.39 -12.72 -41.19
N TYR A 813 -3.56 -11.67 -41.10
CA TYR A 813 -2.24 -11.72 -40.47
C TYR A 813 -2.34 -11.91 -38.96
N HIS A 814 -3.25 -11.18 -38.31
CA HIS A 814 -3.55 -11.26 -36.88
C HIS A 814 -4.15 -12.60 -36.47
N ILE A 815 -4.86 -13.27 -37.39
CA ILE A 815 -5.49 -14.58 -37.17
C ILE A 815 -4.47 -15.74 -37.22
N ARG A 816 -3.29 -15.59 -37.83
CA ARG A 816 -2.32 -16.71 -37.98
C ARG A 816 -1.84 -17.32 -36.66
N PRO A 817 -1.41 -16.53 -35.65
CA PRO A 817 -1.00 -17.07 -34.35
C PRO A 817 -2.11 -17.89 -33.69
N PHE A 818 -3.36 -17.45 -33.79
CA PHE A 818 -4.51 -18.18 -33.25
C PHE A 818 -4.76 -19.50 -33.99
N ARG A 819 -4.57 -19.57 -35.31
CA ARG A 819 -4.62 -20.84 -36.07
C ARG A 819 -3.49 -21.79 -35.65
N ALA A 820 -2.29 -21.28 -35.41
CA ALA A 820 -1.19 -22.07 -34.87
C ALA A 820 -1.47 -22.58 -33.45
N ALA A 821 -2.06 -21.74 -32.59
CA ALA A 821 -2.48 -22.10 -31.24
C ALA A 821 -3.54 -23.21 -31.22
N ILE A 822 -4.57 -23.09 -32.07
CA ILE A 822 -5.60 -24.14 -32.24
C ILE A 822 -4.96 -25.44 -32.76
N ALA A 823 -4.04 -25.37 -33.73
CA ALA A 823 -3.31 -26.53 -34.23
C ALA A 823 -2.31 -27.14 -33.21
N ALA A 824 -1.85 -26.35 -32.24
CA ALA A 824 -1.09 -26.79 -31.07
C ALA A 824 -1.97 -27.36 -29.95
N GLY A 825 -3.29 -27.33 -30.10
CA GLY A 825 -4.26 -27.90 -29.16
C GLY A 825 -4.69 -26.98 -28.03
N ALA A 826 -4.60 -25.65 -28.18
CA ALA A 826 -5.09 -24.68 -27.19
C ALA A 826 -6.48 -25.07 -26.65
N ALA A 827 -6.57 -25.36 -25.35
CA ALA A 827 -7.82 -25.85 -24.74
C ALA A 827 -8.92 -24.78 -24.71
N GLN A 828 -8.55 -23.51 -24.54
CA GLN A 828 -9.48 -22.39 -24.50
C GLN A 828 -8.97 -21.20 -25.31
N MET A 829 -9.90 -20.32 -25.68
CA MET A 829 -9.63 -19.08 -26.43
C MET A 829 -10.20 -17.90 -25.65
N MET A 830 -9.36 -17.03 -25.10
CA MET A 830 -9.83 -15.74 -24.60
C MET A 830 -9.85 -14.75 -25.78
N PRO A 831 -10.90 -13.94 -25.86
CA PRO A 831 -11.07 -12.94 -26.91
C PRO A 831 -10.83 -11.51 -26.44
N TYR A 832 -11.04 -10.54 -27.35
CA TYR A 832 -10.90 -9.13 -27.04
C TYR A 832 -12.21 -8.34 -27.03
N TYR A 833 -12.21 -7.23 -26.29
CA TYR A 833 -13.40 -6.43 -26.02
C TYR A 833 -13.79 -5.50 -27.17
N SER A 834 -12.84 -5.15 -28.06
CA SER A 834 -13.00 -4.18 -29.13
C SER A 834 -14.04 -4.57 -30.17
N MET A 835 -14.59 -3.59 -30.90
CA MET A 835 -15.47 -3.81 -32.06
C MET A 835 -14.70 -3.58 -33.38
N PRO A 836 -14.89 -4.42 -34.41
CA PRO A 836 -14.22 -4.25 -35.70
C PRO A 836 -14.95 -3.21 -36.57
N VAL A 837 -14.28 -2.10 -36.87
CA VAL A 837 -14.86 -0.97 -37.64
C VAL A 837 -14.49 -1.05 -39.12
N GLY A 838 -15.47 -0.87 -40.00
CA GLY A 838 -15.29 -0.84 -41.46
C GLY A 838 -14.93 -2.20 -42.09
N THR A 839 -15.24 -3.31 -41.40
CA THR A 839 -15.00 -4.68 -41.90
C THR A 839 -16.24 -5.29 -42.55
N GLU A 840 -16.23 -6.59 -42.87
CA GLU A 840 -17.43 -7.34 -43.29
C GLU A 840 -18.24 -7.92 -42.12
N PHE A 841 -17.73 -7.81 -40.89
CA PHE A 841 -18.37 -8.28 -39.66
C PHE A 841 -19.24 -7.19 -39.03
N GLU A 842 -20.12 -7.58 -38.10
CA GLU A 842 -20.98 -6.65 -37.36
C GLU A 842 -20.15 -5.68 -36.51
N GLU A 843 -20.44 -4.37 -36.52
CA GLU A 843 -19.72 -3.36 -35.72
C GLU A 843 -20.16 -3.38 -34.24
N VAL A 844 -19.98 -4.54 -33.60
CA VAL A 844 -20.20 -4.80 -32.18
C VAL A 844 -18.94 -5.43 -31.59
N GLY A 845 -18.73 -5.28 -30.27
CA GLY A 845 -17.62 -5.91 -29.55
C GLY A 845 -17.54 -7.40 -29.90
N PHE A 846 -16.33 -7.95 -30.07
CA PHE A 846 -16.18 -9.31 -30.60
C PHE A 846 -17.05 -10.31 -29.84
N GLY A 847 -17.10 -10.18 -28.50
CA GLY A 847 -18.28 -10.32 -27.61
C GLY A 847 -19.55 -10.93 -28.19
N PHE A 848 -20.17 -10.17 -29.07
CA PHE A 848 -21.55 -10.27 -29.52
C PHE A 848 -21.68 -10.59 -31.02
N ASN A 849 -20.56 -10.74 -31.71
CA ASN A 849 -20.47 -10.77 -33.17
C ASN A 849 -20.50 -12.22 -33.69
N GLU A 850 -21.68 -12.78 -34.02
CA GLU A 850 -21.85 -14.20 -34.42
C GLU A 850 -20.89 -14.64 -35.55
N GLY A 851 -20.63 -13.76 -36.53
CA GLY A 851 -19.72 -14.04 -37.65
C GLY A 851 -18.24 -14.09 -37.26
N ILE A 852 -17.89 -13.48 -36.12
CA ILE A 852 -16.63 -13.74 -35.41
C ILE A 852 -16.84 -14.96 -34.49
N ILE A 853 -17.69 -14.90 -33.45
CA ILE A 853 -17.87 -15.93 -32.39
C ILE A 853 -18.08 -17.38 -32.88
N THR A 854 -18.96 -17.63 -33.86
CA THR A 854 -19.18 -19.03 -34.35
C THR A 854 -17.99 -19.57 -35.13
N GLY A 855 -17.00 -18.72 -35.43
CA GLY A 855 -15.62 -19.15 -35.55
C GLY A 855 -14.82 -19.06 -34.23
N LEU A 856 -14.88 -17.90 -33.55
CA LEU A 856 -13.81 -17.28 -32.75
C LEU A 856 -14.33 -16.14 -31.78
N LEU A 857 -14.19 -16.23 -30.43
CA LEU A 857 -14.95 -15.59 -29.24
C LEU A 857 -14.84 -14.01 -29.01
N ARG A 858 -15.28 -13.18 -27.97
CA ARG A 858 -16.25 -12.92 -26.79
C ARG A 858 -15.81 -11.68 -25.86
N GLU A 859 -16.26 -11.52 -24.58
CA GLU A 859 -16.11 -10.40 -23.54
C GLU A 859 -16.34 -10.90 -22.04
N ASP A 860 -16.35 -10.20 -20.85
CA ASP A 860 -16.26 -8.79 -20.31
C ASP A 860 -15.64 -8.70 -18.82
N ALA A 861 -15.89 -7.65 -17.97
CA ALA A 861 -15.51 -7.48 -16.50
C ALA A 861 -16.12 -6.26 -15.68
N THR A 862 -15.79 -6.07 -14.37
CA THR A 862 -15.83 -4.78 -13.56
C THR A 862 -14.58 -4.67 -12.65
N ILE A 863 -14.01 -3.46 -12.39
CA ILE A 863 -12.61 -3.33 -11.89
C ILE A 863 -12.38 -2.14 -10.91
N LEU A 864 -11.70 -2.42 -9.77
CA LEU A 864 -11.03 -1.45 -8.86
C LEU A 864 -11.88 -0.26 -8.36
N GLY A 865 -13.13 -0.50 -7.94
CA GLY A 865 -14.01 0.53 -7.40
C GLY A 865 -14.43 1.62 -8.42
N GLN A 866 -14.02 1.50 -9.69
CA GLN A 866 -14.51 2.31 -10.78
C GLN A 866 -15.65 1.57 -11.47
N ASN A 867 -16.81 2.22 -11.60
CA ASN A 867 -17.93 1.71 -12.40
C ASN A 867 -17.58 1.77 -13.89
N MET A 868 -16.81 0.79 -14.33
CA MET A 868 -16.57 0.51 -15.74
C MET A 868 -17.89 -0.01 -16.33
N PRO A 869 -18.58 0.74 -17.23
CA PRO A 869 -19.76 0.19 -17.90
C PRO A 869 -19.34 -1.04 -18.72
N ALA A 870 -20.21 -2.04 -18.84
CA ALA A 870 -19.94 -3.23 -19.64
C ALA A 870 -19.38 -2.85 -21.02
N ARG A 871 -18.29 -3.48 -21.48
CA ARG A 871 -17.61 -3.20 -22.77
C ARG A 871 -18.41 -3.70 -23.98
N ALA A 872 -19.73 -3.71 -23.84
CA ALA A 872 -20.70 -4.24 -24.78
C ALA A 872 -20.90 -3.30 -25.98
N TRP A 873 -19.80 -3.02 -26.68
CA TRP A 873 -19.69 -2.00 -27.72
C TRP A 873 -20.59 -2.34 -28.91
N GLY A 874 -21.29 -1.34 -29.44
CA GLY A 874 -22.31 -1.51 -30.48
C GLY A 874 -23.65 -2.05 -29.97
N VAL A 875 -23.67 -2.75 -28.83
CA VAL A 875 -24.89 -3.29 -28.19
C VAL A 875 -25.23 -2.62 -26.84
N GLU A 876 -24.69 -1.43 -26.59
CA GLU A 876 -24.97 -0.64 -25.37
C GLU A 876 -26.47 -0.31 -25.22
N HIS A 877 -27.23 -0.40 -26.32
CA HIS A 877 -28.67 -0.18 -26.41
C HIS A 877 -29.54 -1.40 -26.05
N LEU A 878 -28.99 -2.62 -26.02
CA LEU A 878 -29.70 -3.83 -25.60
C LEU A 878 -29.81 -3.93 -24.08
N SER A 879 -30.85 -4.59 -23.57
CA SER A 879 -30.94 -4.96 -22.14
C SER A 879 -29.94 -6.05 -21.77
N GLU A 880 -29.67 -6.22 -20.47
CA GLU A 880 -28.75 -7.24 -19.95
C GLU A 880 -29.13 -8.66 -20.41
N LEU A 881 -30.42 -8.98 -20.40
CA LEU A 881 -30.94 -10.29 -20.81
C LEU A 881 -30.76 -10.52 -22.32
N GLU A 882 -30.98 -9.49 -23.15
CA GLU A 882 -30.73 -9.54 -24.60
C GLU A 882 -29.24 -9.63 -24.93
N ARG A 883 -28.37 -8.97 -24.15
CA ARG A 883 -26.92 -9.12 -24.25
C ARG A 883 -26.51 -10.56 -23.95
N VAL A 884 -26.84 -11.10 -22.78
CA VAL A 884 -26.56 -12.49 -22.40
C VAL A 884 -27.11 -13.46 -23.47
N LYS A 885 -28.26 -13.17 -24.09
CA LYS A 885 -28.77 -13.95 -25.22
C LYS A 885 -27.88 -13.86 -26.46
N LYS A 886 -27.62 -12.65 -27.00
CA LYS A 886 -26.79 -12.45 -28.20
C LYS A 886 -25.39 -13.04 -28.03
N ILE A 887 -24.84 -12.98 -26.82
CA ILE A 887 -23.56 -13.60 -26.46
C ILE A 887 -23.62 -15.13 -26.54
N ILE A 888 -24.71 -15.80 -26.09
CA ILE A 888 -24.89 -17.27 -26.14
C ILE A 888 -25.23 -17.75 -27.56
N ASP A 889 -26.08 -17.01 -28.26
CA ASP A 889 -26.44 -17.22 -29.66
C ASP A 889 -25.19 -17.19 -30.53
N ALA A 890 -24.36 -16.15 -30.34
CA ALA A 890 -23.13 -15.97 -31.10
C ALA A 890 -22.15 -17.14 -30.91
N GLY A 891 -22.13 -17.82 -29.74
CA GLY A 891 -21.63 -19.21 -29.70
C GLY A 891 -20.76 -19.66 -28.52
N CYS A 892 -20.23 -18.77 -27.67
CA CYS A 892 -19.29 -19.20 -26.61
C CYS A 892 -19.94 -19.73 -25.34
N ASP A 893 -19.09 -20.30 -24.49
CA ASP A 893 -19.54 -21.20 -23.42
C ASP A 893 -19.34 -20.65 -22.01
N GLN A 894 -18.58 -19.56 -21.87
CA GLN A 894 -18.24 -18.97 -20.56
C GLN A 894 -18.22 -17.43 -20.57
N PHE A 895 -18.54 -16.83 -19.43
CA PHE A 895 -18.62 -15.39 -19.17
C PHE A 895 -17.47 -14.98 -18.23
N GLY A 896 -16.53 -14.18 -18.72
CA GLY A 896 -15.47 -13.62 -17.89
C GLY A 896 -15.96 -12.42 -17.06
N GLY A 897 -15.44 -12.28 -15.84
CA GLY A 897 -15.56 -11.07 -15.01
C GLY A 897 -16.99 -10.69 -14.57
N GLU A 898 -17.93 -11.64 -14.66
CA GLU A 898 -19.35 -11.49 -14.31
C GLU A 898 -19.76 -12.58 -13.30
N SER A 899 -20.80 -12.32 -12.50
CA SER A 899 -21.29 -13.18 -11.42
C SER A 899 -22.82 -13.33 -11.41
N ARG A 900 -23.46 -13.31 -12.58
CA ARG A 900 -24.92 -13.24 -12.73
C ARG A 900 -25.58 -14.42 -13.46
N PRO A 901 -25.52 -15.64 -12.88
CA PRO A 901 -26.15 -16.83 -13.48
C PRO A 901 -27.67 -16.75 -13.55
N GLU A 902 -28.33 -15.87 -12.78
CA GLU A 902 -29.78 -15.69 -12.83
C GLU A 902 -30.28 -15.21 -14.22
N LEU A 903 -29.44 -14.51 -14.98
CA LEU A 903 -29.76 -14.12 -16.36
C LEU A 903 -29.82 -15.33 -17.31
N VAL A 904 -28.93 -16.32 -17.13
CA VAL A 904 -28.93 -17.56 -17.93
C VAL A 904 -30.09 -18.48 -17.53
N ILE A 905 -30.38 -18.58 -16.23
CA ILE A 905 -31.57 -19.30 -15.73
C ILE A 905 -32.82 -18.69 -16.36
N LYS A 906 -32.97 -17.35 -16.28
CA LYS A 906 -34.14 -16.64 -16.82
C LYS A 906 -34.31 -16.82 -18.33
N LEU A 907 -33.22 -16.83 -19.12
CA LEU A 907 -33.32 -17.09 -20.56
C LEU A 907 -33.90 -18.47 -20.89
N VAL A 908 -33.68 -19.47 -20.04
CA VAL A 908 -34.25 -20.82 -20.22
C VAL A 908 -35.68 -20.89 -19.68
N GLU A 909 -35.97 -20.26 -18.54
CA GLU A 909 -37.33 -20.21 -17.96
C GLU A 909 -38.33 -19.43 -18.84
N ASP A 910 -37.90 -18.31 -19.45
CA ASP A 910 -38.69 -17.54 -20.42
C ASP A 910 -38.79 -18.24 -21.80
N GLY A 911 -38.06 -19.34 -22.01
CA GLY A 911 -38.02 -20.08 -23.28
C GLY A 911 -37.27 -19.37 -24.43
N LEU A 912 -36.43 -18.38 -24.10
CA LEU A 912 -35.66 -17.58 -25.06
C LEU A 912 -34.38 -18.31 -25.54
N VAL A 913 -33.83 -19.19 -24.70
CA VAL A 913 -32.72 -20.11 -25.01
C VAL A 913 -33.13 -21.51 -24.56
N SER A 914 -32.81 -22.56 -25.33
CA SER A 914 -33.09 -23.93 -24.89
C SER A 914 -32.07 -24.40 -23.86
N GLU A 915 -32.51 -25.21 -22.89
CA GLU A 915 -31.60 -25.88 -21.95
C GLU A 915 -30.53 -26.72 -22.70
N SER A 916 -30.90 -27.31 -23.85
CA SER A 916 -29.97 -28.05 -24.72
C SER A 916 -28.84 -27.19 -25.31
N ARG A 917 -29.00 -25.86 -25.43
CA ARG A 917 -27.90 -24.95 -25.80
C ARG A 917 -26.97 -24.72 -24.62
N ILE A 918 -27.51 -24.58 -23.41
CA ILE A 918 -26.72 -24.47 -22.17
C ILE A 918 -25.92 -25.77 -21.95
N ASP A 919 -26.56 -26.92 -22.14
CA ASP A 919 -25.93 -28.24 -22.08
C ASP A 919 -24.73 -28.37 -23.02
N ALA A 920 -24.80 -27.79 -24.23
CA ALA A 920 -23.67 -27.82 -25.18
C ALA A 920 -22.43 -27.11 -24.61
N SER A 921 -22.62 -25.97 -23.93
CA SER A 921 -21.54 -25.23 -23.26
C SER A 921 -21.00 -25.93 -22.02
N VAL A 922 -21.91 -26.33 -21.13
CA VAL A 922 -21.54 -26.97 -19.85
C VAL A 922 -20.81 -28.30 -20.09
N ARG A 923 -21.18 -29.04 -21.14
CA ARG A 923 -20.47 -30.25 -21.60
C ARG A 923 -18.99 -30.02 -21.92
N LEU A 924 -18.63 -28.87 -22.51
CA LEU A 924 -17.22 -28.55 -22.80
C LEU A 924 -16.44 -28.26 -21.52
N LEU A 925 -17.00 -27.40 -20.65
CA LEU A 925 -16.41 -27.02 -19.37
C LEU A 925 -16.23 -28.23 -18.43
N LEU A 926 -17.23 -29.12 -18.35
CA LEU A 926 -17.12 -30.36 -17.58
C LEU A 926 -16.10 -31.33 -18.18
N ARG A 927 -16.07 -31.49 -19.51
CA ARG A 927 -15.08 -32.36 -20.18
C ARG A 927 -13.66 -31.91 -19.85
N GLU A 928 -13.38 -30.60 -19.84
CA GLU A 928 -12.07 -30.10 -19.43
C GLU A 928 -11.73 -30.48 -17.98
N LYS A 929 -12.65 -30.27 -17.01
CA LYS A 929 -12.43 -30.64 -15.60
C LYS A 929 -12.13 -32.14 -15.41
N PHE A 930 -12.77 -33.02 -16.18
CA PHE A 930 -12.46 -34.45 -16.18
C PHE A 930 -11.13 -34.77 -16.86
N THR A 931 -10.80 -34.14 -17.99
CA THR A 931 -9.51 -34.32 -18.69
C THR A 931 -8.33 -33.87 -17.83
N LEU A 932 -8.48 -32.75 -17.11
CA LEU A 932 -7.52 -32.25 -16.12
C LEU A 932 -7.48 -33.09 -14.82
N GLY A 933 -8.32 -34.11 -14.69
CA GLY A 933 -8.36 -35.04 -13.55
C GLY A 933 -8.85 -34.43 -12.24
N LEU A 934 -9.58 -33.31 -12.29
CA LEU A 934 -9.96 -32.55 -11.08
C LEU A 934 -11.02 -33.26 -10.22
N PHE A 935 -11.78 -34.19 -10.80
CA PHE A 935 -12.69 -35.04 -10.06
C PHE A 935 -11.98 -36.17 -9.30
N GLU A 936 -10.75 -36.52 -9.70
CA GLU A 936 -9.90 -37.52 -9.04
C GLU A 936 -8.94 -36.87 -8.03
N ASN A 937 -8.32 -35.75 -8.42
CA ASN A 937 -7.27 -35.07 -7.66
C ASN A 937 -7.50 -33.54 -7.69
N PRO A 938 -8.51 -33.01 -6.96
CA PRO A 938 -8.72 -31.56 -6.87
C PRO A 938 -7.71 -30.87 -5.94
N PHE A 939 -7.20 -31.60 -4.94
CA PHE A 939 -6.30 -31.11 -3.90
C PHE A 939 -4.83 -31.11 -4.32
N VAL A 940 -4.03 -30.30 -3.64
CA VAL A 940 -2.56 -30.22 -3.79
C VAL A 940 -1.81 -30.63 -2.52
N ASP A 941 -0.62 -31.21 -2.71
CA ASP A 941 0.34 -31.46 -1.65
C ASP A 941 1.09 -30.15 -1.31
N VAL A 942 0.89 -29.69 -0.08
CA VAL A 942 1.40 -28.40 0.44
C VAL A 942 2.93 -28.41 0.58
N GLU A 943 3.53 -29.54 0.97
CA GLU A 943 4.99 -29.65 1.08
C GLU A 943 5.62 -29.75 -0.32
N ALA A 944 4.96 -30.45 -1.26
CA ALA A 944 5.35 -30.44 -2.66
C ALA A 944 5.31 -29.01 -3.23
N ALA A 945 4.25 -28.24 -2.96
CA ALA A 945 4.13 -26.84 -3.39
C ALA A 945 5.30 -25.99 -2.89
N VAL A 946 5.61 -26.04 -1.59
CA VAL A 946 6.76 -25.32 -0.99
C VAL A 946 8.10 -25.77 -1.59
N SER A 947 8.25 -27.04 -1.98
CA SER A 947 9.49 -27.56 -2.60
C SER A 947 9.65 -27.21 -4.09
N ILE A 948 8.55 -26.90 -4.79
CA ILE A 948 8.53 -26.68 -6.24
C ILE A 948 8.54 -25.19 -6.58
N VAL A 949 7.69 -24.40 -5.91
CA VAL A 949 7.46 -22.98 -6.23
C VAL A 949 8.67 -22.14 -5.84
N GLY A 950 9.24 -21.43 -6.81
CA GLY A 950 10.42 -20.59 -6.60
C GLY A 950 11.72 -21.38 -6.37
N LYS A 951 11.77 -22.69 -6.64
CA LYS A 951 12.98 -23.48 -6.38
C LYS A 951 14.18 -22.96 -7.17
N ALA A 952 15.38 -23.11 -6.60
CA ALA A 952 16.59 -22.43 -7.07
C ALA A 952 16.87 -22.60 -8.58
N SER A 953 16.73 -23.81 -9.13
CA SER A 953 16.98 -24.05 -10.57
C SER A 953 15.98 -23.37 -11.49
N PHE A 954 14.71 -23.22 -11.09
CA PHE A 954 13.72 -22.47 -11.87
C PHE A 954 14.03 -20.97 -11.87
N ARG A 955 14.47 -20.42 -10.74
CA ARG A 955 14.94 -19.02 -10.66
C ARG A 955 16.19 -18.80 -11.49
N GLU A 956 17.14 -19.73 -11.48
CA GLU A 956 18.38 -19.63 -12.28
C GLU A 956 18.14 -19.77 -13.80
N GLU A 957 17.19 -20.61 -14.24
CA GLU A 957 16.71 -20.62 -15.63
C GLU A 957 16.05 -19.28 -16.01
N GLY A 958 15.24 -18.70 -15.12
CA GLY A 958 14.64 -17.37 -15.28
C GLY A 958 15.67 -16.24 -15.42
N ASP A 959 16.65 -16.17 -14.52
CA ASP A 959 17.77 -15.21 -14.60
C ASP A 959 18.65 -15.44 -15.83
N SER A 960 18.81 -16.70 -16.27
CA SER A 960 19.47 -17.04 -17.54
C SER A 960 18.69 -16.47 -18.73
N ALA A 961 17.37 -16.64 -18.77
CA ALA A 961 16.53 -16.03 -19.79
C ALA A 961 16.58 -14.48 -19.75
N GLN A 962 16.53 -13.85 -18.57
CA GLN A 962 16.67 -12.39 -18.43
C GLN A 962 17.99 -11.87 -19.03
N ARG A 963 19.11 -12.54 -18.77
CA ARG A 963 20.43 -12.20 -19.36
C ARG A 963 20.42 -12.33 -20.88
N ARG A 964 19.96 -13.48 -21.39
CA ARG A 964 19.97 -13.78 -22.83
C ARG A 964 19.03 -12.85 -23.61
N ALA A 965 17.92 -12.43 -23.01
CA ALA A 965 16.94 -11.52 -23.60
C ALA A 965 17.46 -10.10 -23.87
N PHE A 966 18.58 -9.66 -23.29
CA PHE A 966 19.14 -8.34 -23.60
C PHE A 966 19.48 -8.20 -25.09
N THR A 967 18.87 -7.21 -25.75
CA THR A 967 19.11 -6.87 -27.15
C THR A 967 20.08 -5.69 -27.23
N LEU A 968 21.32 -5.91 -27.67
CA LEU A 968 22.32 -4.84 -27.82
C LEU A 968 22.06 -4.04 -29.10
N LEU A 969 21.53 -2.83 -28.99
CA LEU A 969 21.16 -1.97 -30.12
C LEU A 969 22.36 -1.21 -30.69
N THR A 970 23.23 -0.65 -29.84
CA THR A 970 24.50 -0.01 -30.24
C THR A 970 25.63 -0.31 -29.26
N ASN A 971 26.87 -0.34 -29.76
CA ASN A 971 28.10 -0.49 -28.96
C ASN A 971 29.24 0.34 -29.58
N LYS A 972 29.25 1.66 -29.35
CA LYS A 972 30.22 2.56 -29.99
C LYS A 972 31.61 2.30 -29.42
N ASN A 973 32.62 2.30 -30.31
CA ASN A 973 34.01 1.97 -30.00
C ASN A 973 34.22 0.57 -29.36
N ASN A 974 33.22 -0.31 -29.39
CA ASN A 974 33.19 -1.58 -28.65
C ASN A 974 33.45 -1.40 -27.14
N ILE A 975 32.79 -0.42 -26.52
CA ILE A 975 32.91 -0.13 -25.08
C ILE A 975 32.40 -1.28 -24.19
N LEU A 976 31.36 -2.01 -24.62
CA LEU A 976 30.91 -3.23 -23.96
C LEU A 976 31.61 -4.48 -24.53
N PRO A 977 31.99 -5.45 -23.68
CA PRO A 977 31.82 -5.45 -22.22
C PRO A 977 32.87 -4.60 -21.50
N LEU A 978 32.46 -3.93 -20.41
CA LEU A 978 33.35 -3.16 -19.55
C LEU A 978 34.40 -4.09 -18.92
N LYS A 979 35.66 -3.65 -18.94
CA LYS A 979 36.81 -4.49 -18.53
C LYS A 979 37.22 -4.29 -17.08
N ASP A 980 36.98 -3.09 -16.55
CA ASP A 980 37.37 -2.61 -15.25
C ASP A 980 36.11 -2.30 -14.42
N SER A 981 36.03 -2.87 -13.22
CA SER A 981 34.91 -2.67 -12.29
C SER A 981 35.24 -1.71 -11.14
N SER A 982 36.45 -1.13 -11.12
CA SER A 982 36.85 -0.08 -10.16
C SER A 982 36.48 1.34 -10.62
N LEU A 983 35.83 1.45 -11.79
CA LEU A 983 35.33 2.70 -12.36
C LEU A 983 34.32 3.38 -11.43
N LYS A 984 34.37 4.72 -11.42
CA LYS A 984 33.40 5.55 -10.71
C LYS A 984 32.16 5.79 -11.58
N ALA A 985 31.00 5.38 -11.08
CA ALA A 985 29.75 5.38 -11.80
C ALA A 985 28.75 6.42 -11.28
N TYR A 986 28.15 7.18 -12.19
CA TYR A 986 26.86 7.82 -11.97
C TYR A 986 25.75 6.85 -12.43
N ILE A 987 24.66 6.73 -11.67
CA ILE A 987 23.61 5.74 -11.93
C ILE A 987 22.19 6.30 -11.83
N GLU A 988 21.30 5.82 -12.71
CA GLU A 988 19.85 6.06 -12.64
C GLU A 988 19.08 4.76 -12.90
N GLY A 989 17.98 4.52 -12.17
CA GLY A 989 17.13 3.35 -12.39
C GLY A 989 17.74 2.00 -11.96
N ILE A 990 18.84 2.02 -11.20
CA ILE A 990 19.52 0.82 -10.68
C ILE A 990 19.66 0.94 -9.17
N ASP A 991 19.49 -0.18 -8.46
CA ASP A 991 19.78 -0.28 -7.03
C ASP A 991 21.29 -0.02 -6.75
N PRO A 992 21.65 0.99 -5.93
CA PRO A 992 23.04 1.28 -5.58
C PRO A 992 23.75 0.12 -4.87
N THR A 993 23.04 -0.72 -4.13
CA THR A 993 23.63 -1.86 -3.41
C THR A 993 24.15 -2.92 -4.39
N ILE A 994 23.38 -3.19 -5.45
CA ILE A 994 23.78 -4.08 -6.54
C ILE A 994 25.04 -3.52 -7.23
N VAL A 995 25.04 -2.26 -7.64
CA VAL A 995 26.19 -1.62 -8.31
C VAL A 995 27.44 -1.64 -7.41
N THR A 996 27.28 -1.33 -6.11
CA THR A 996 28.40 -1.38 -5.15
C THR A 996 28.94 -2.80 -4.97
N SER A 997 28.07 -3.82 -4.93
CA SER A 997 28.47 -5.23 -4.81
C SER A 997 29.32 -5.73 -5.99
N TRP A 998 29.23 -5.05 -7.14
CA TRP A 998 30.04 -5.31 -8.33
C TRP A 998 31.39 -4.57 -8.33
N GLY A 999 31.65 -3.74 -7.33
CA GLY A 999 32.94 -3.11 -7.05
C GLY A 999 33.10 -1.64 -7.47
N LEU A 1000 32.06 -1.04 -8.07
CA LEU A 1000 32.11 0.34 -8.58
C LEU A 1000 31.96 1.36 -7.43
N GLU A 1001 32.70 2.47 -7.50
CA GLU A 1001 32.42 3.65 -6.66
C GLU A 1001 31.20 4.38 -7.23
N ILE A 1002 30.24 4.79 -6.41
CA ILE A 1002 29.05 5.51 -6.86
C ILE A 1002 29.18 7.00 -6.55
N THR A 1003 28.92 7.86 -7.54
CA THR A 1003 28.81 9.31 -7.37
C THR A 1003 27.41 9.83 -7.70
N SER A 1004 27.06 10.98 -7.13
CA SER A 1004 25.82 11.71 -7.38
C SER A 1004 25.93 12.78 -8.48
N ASP A 1005 27.11 12.97 -9.07
CA ASP A 1005 27.38 13.96 -10.10
C ASP A 1005 27.98 13.30 -11.37
N PRO A 1006 27.32 13.35 -12.54
CA PRO A 1006 27.86 12.78 -13.79
C PRO A 1006 29.11 13.50 -14.32
N TYR A 1007 29.51 14.66 -13.76
CA TYR A 1007 30.80 15.31 -14.06
C TYR A 1007 31.97 14.73 -13.24
N ASP A 1008 31.68 13.89 -12.23
CA ASP A 1008 32.64 13.22 -11.32
C ASP A 1008 32.66 11.69 -11.56
N ALA A 1009 32.16 11.23 -12.71
CA ALA A 1009 32.05 9.82 -13.09
C ALA A 1009 32.93 9.46 -14.29
N ASP A 1010 33.54 8.27 -14.27
CA ASP A 1010 34.23 7.66 -15.42
C ASP A 1010 33.24 7.05 -16.42
N ILE A 1011 32.11 6.56 -15.90
CA ILE A 1011 31.06 5.86 -16.65
C ILE A 1011 29.68 6.26 -16.09
N THR A 1012 28.65 6.26 -16.93
CA THR A 1012 27.25 6.36 -16.46
C THR A 1012 26.47 5.11 -16.85
N LEU A 1013 25.69 4.57 -15.92
CA LEU A 1013 24.79 3.43 -16.14
C LEU A 1013 23.33 3.85 -15.87
N ILE A 1014 22.51 3.91 -16.91
CA ILE A 1014 21.10 4.35 -16.80
C ILE A 1014 20.17 3.21 -17.24
N ARG A 1015 19.16 2.92 -16.42
CA ARG A 1015 17.97 2.17 -16.85
C ARG A 1015 16.79 3.12 -17.04
N LEU A 1016 16.27 3.18 -18.26
CA LEU A 1016 15.06 3.92 -18.61
C LEU A 1016 13.87 2.96 -18.75
N LYS A 1017 12.65 3.45 -18.54
CA LYS A 1017 11.43 2.82 -19.08
C LYS A 1017 11.12 3.42 -20.46
N ALA A 1018 10.46 2.69 -21.33
CA ALA A 1018 9.89 3.25 -22.55
C ALA A 1018 9.04 4.49 -22.23
N PRO A 1019 9.07 5.55 -23.06
CA PRO A 1019 8.22 6.72 -22.90
C PRO A 1019 6.75 6.36 -23.04
N TYR A 1020 5.91 7.05 -22.27
CA TYR A 1020 4.45 6.99 -22.28
C TYR A 1020 3.89 8.28 -21.67
N GLU A 1021 2.57 8.47 -21.75
CA GLU A 1021 1.85 9.57 -21.12
C GLU A 1021 1.06 9.06 -19.91
N PRO A 1022 1.48 9.38 -18.67
CA PRO A 1022 0.70 9.02 -17.48
C PRO A 1022 -0.69 9.66 -17.50
N ARG A 1023 -1.72 8.83 -17.63
CA ARG A 1023 -3.14 9.21 -17.49
C ARG A 1023 -3.49 9.38 -15.99
N SER A 1024 -4.56 10.13 -15.68
CA SER A 1024 -4.96 10.46 -14.32
C SER A 1024 -6.25 9.75 -13.89
N GLY A 1025 -6.16 8.77 -13.00
CA GLY A 1025 -7.33 8.05 -12.48
C GLY A 1025 -7.02 6.61 -12.07
N GLY A 1026 -7.92 5.96 -11.34
CA GLY A 1026 -7.66 4.71 -10.60
C GLY A 1026 -7.06 3.55 -11.43
N PHE A 1027 -7.80 3.00 -12.38
CA PHE A 1027 -7.35 1.89 -13.22
C PHE A 1027 -6.55 2.37 -14.44
N GLU A 1028 -6.96 3.48 -15.05
CA GLU A 1028 -6.32 4.06 -16.24
C GLU A 1028 -4.83 4.41 -16.03
N ALA A 1029 -4.46 4.93 -14.85
CA ALA A 1029 -3.06 5.24 -14.52
C ALA A 1029 -2.15 4.00 -14.38
N LYS A 1030 -2.68 2.78 -14.54
CA LYS A 1030 -1.91 1.52 -14.54
C LYS A 1030 -1.48 1.07 -15.95
N PHE A 1031 -1.82 1.82 -17.00
CA PHE A 1031 -1.50 1.52 -18.40
C PHE A 1031 -0.48 2.51 -18.99
N ASN A 1032 0.49 1.99 -19.73
CA ASN A 1032 1.50 2.79 -20.45
C ASN A 1032 1.02 3.13 -21.88
N THR A 1033 0.14 4.13 -22.02
CA THR A 1033 -0.43 4.60 -23.30
C THR A 1033 0.19 5.94 -23.79
N GLY A 1034 -0.25 6.47 -24.94
CA GLY A 1034 0.14 7.78 -25.49
C GLY A 1034 1.54 7.81 -26.13
N SER A 1035 2.16 9.00 -26.19
CA SER A 1035 3.43 9.24 -26.89
C SER A 1035 4.53 8.19 -26.66
N LEU A 1036 5.20 7.81 -27.74
CA LEU A 1036 6.40 6.96 -27.79
C LEU A 1036 7.70 7.77 -27.84
N GLU A 1037 7.63 9.10 -27.68
CA GLU A 1037 8.78 9.99 -27.53
C GLU A 1037 8.85 10.57 -26.11
N TYR A 1038 10.06 10.62 -25.53
CA TYR A 1038 10.31 11.42 -24.32
C TYR A 1038 10.05 12.91 -24.58
N SER A 1039 9.49 13.59 -23.58
CA SER A 1039 9.28 15.05 -23.63
C SER A 1039 10.59 15.81 -23.93
N HIS A 1040 10.50 16.99 -24.56
CA HIS A 1040 11.67 17.84 -24.84
C HIS A 1040 12.55 18.12 -23.60
N LYS A 1041 11.94 18.24 -22.41
CA LYS A 1041 12.65 18.42 -21.14
C LYS A 1041 13.53 17.21 -20.81
N GLU A 1042 13.01 16.00 -21.01
CA GLU A 1042 13.70 14.76 -20.71
C GLU A 1042 14.75 14.42 -21.77
N LYS A 1043 14.45 14.61 -23.06
CA LYS A 1043 15.43 14.53 -24.15
C LYS A 1043 16.62 15.47 -23.90
N ALA A 1044 16.37 16.70 -23.43
CA ALA A 1044 17.42 17.66 -23.08
C ALA A 1044 18.24 17.25 -21.83
N ARG A 1045 17.60 16.64 -20.82
CA ARG A 1045 18.27 16.11 -19.61
C ARG A 1045 19.23 14.97 -19.97
N GLN A 1046 18.74 13.99 -20.71
CA GLN A 1046 19.52 12.85 -21.20
C GLN A 1046 20.71 13.30 -22.05
N ALA A 1047 20.47 14.21 -23.01
CA ALA A 1047 21.53 14.78 -23.85
C ALA A 1047 22.60 15.57 -23.06
N ALA A 1048 22.27 16.16 -21.90
CA ALA A 1048 23.25 16.80 -21.04
C ALA A 1048 24.20 15.78 -20.37
N ILE A 1049 23.68 14.63 -19.94
CA ILE A 1049 24.47 13.55 -19.33
C ILE A 1049 25.34 12.85 -20.37
N PHE A 1050 24.75 12.42 -21.50
CA PHE A 1050 25.45 11.72 -22.58
C PHE A 1050 26.61 12.53 -23.20
N LYS A 1051 26.60 13.86 -23.02
CA LYS A 1051 27.63 14.77 -23.51
C LYS A 1051 28.88 14.83 -22.62
N VAL A 1052 28.77 14.53 -21.32
CA VAL A 1052 29.85 14.77 -20.35
C VAL A 1052 30.60 13.51 -19.94
N VAL A 1053 29.94 12.35 -20.00
CA VAL A 1053 30.49 11.05 -19.59
C VAL A 1053 29.98 9.92 -20.50
N PRO A 1054 30.81 8.93 -20.88
CA PRO A 1054 30.36 7.77 -21.65
C PRO A 1054 29.23 7.05 -20.91
N THR A 1055 28.08 6.93 -21.56
CA THR A 1055 26.85 6.43 -20.93
C THR A 1055 26.40 5.13 -21.56
N ILE A 1056 26.20 4.10 -20.74
CA ILE A 1056 25.56 2.83 -21.10
C ILE A 1056 24.09 2.94 -20.70
N VAL A 1057 23.19 2.81 -21.67
CA VAL A 1057 21.74 2.84 -21.45
C VAL A 1057 21.19 1.43 -21.63
N ASP A 1058 20.40 0.97 -20.66
CA ASP A 1058 19.36 -0.04 -20.87
C ASP A 1058 18.01 0.68 -20.92
N ILE A 1059 17.15 0.29 -21.86
CA ILE A 1059 15.76 0.72 -21.90
C ILE A 1059 14.85 -0.50 -21.80
N TYR A 1060 14.00 -0.51 -20.77
CA TYR A 1060 12.91 -1.47 -20.63
C TYR A 1060 11.86 -1.17 -21.70
N LEU A 1061 11.71 -2.08 -22.67
CA LEU A 1061 10.77 -1.98 -23.78
C LEU A 1061 9.56 -2.90 -23.55
N ASP A 1062 8.54 -2.37 -22.88
CA ASP A 1062 7.16 -2.90 -22.93
C ASP A 1062 6.36 -2.36 -24.13
N ARG A 1063 6.89 -1.37 -24.86
CA ARG A 1063 6.35 -0.79 -26.09
C ARG A 1063 7.46 -0.25 -27.00
N ALA A 1064 7.17 -0.01 -28.28
CA ALA A 1064 8.17 0.30 -29.30
C ALA A 1064 8.59 1.79 -29.31
N ALA A 1065 9.54 2.14 -28.45
CA ALA A 1065 9.98 3.52 -28.19
C ALA A 1065 10.67 4.24 -29.37
N ALA A 1066 10.27 5.48 -29.66
CA ALA A 1066 10.91 6.37 -30.63
C ALA A 1066 12.04 7.18 -29.97
N ILE A 1067 13.28 6.68 -30.06
CA ILE A 1067 14.44 7.19 -29.31
C ILE A 1067 15.71 7.50 -30.14
N PRO A 1068 15.61 8.14 -31.32
CA PRO A 1068 16.77 8.40 -32.19
C PRO A 1068 17.86 9.24 -31.51
N GLU A 1069 17.52 10.13 -30.58
CA GLU A 1069 18.52 10.95 -29.86
C GLU A 1069 19.39 10.13 -28.91
N ILE A 1070 18.82 9.09 -28.27
CA ILE A 1070 19.58 8.17 -27.42
C ILE A 1070 20.52 7.34 -28.29
N VAL A 1071 20.03 6.83 -29.41
CA VAL A 1071 20.83 6.06 -30.38
C VAL A 1071 21.99 6.89 -30.92
N ALA A 1072 21.77 8.16 -31.24
CA ALA A 1072 22.82 9.09 -31.65
C ALA A 1072 23.86 9.35 -30.54
N SER A 1073 23.44 9.41 -29.27
CA SER A 1073 24.25 9.98 -28.18
C SER A 1073 24.91 8.96 -27.24
N ALA A 1074 24.22 7.89 -26.83
CA ALA A 1074 24.71 6.93 -25.85
C ALA A 1074 25.97 6.18 -26.33
N ALA A 1075 26.88 5.80 -25.43
CA ALA A 1075 28.09 5.04 -25.76
C ALA A 1075 27.75 3.58 -26.11
N ALA A 1076 26.83 2.98 -25.38
CA ALA A 1076 26.11 1.79 -25.79
C ALA A 1076 24.63 1.90 -25.41
N LEU A 1077 23.76 1.27 -26.19
CA LEU A 1077 22.34 1.15 -25.92
C LEU A 1077 21.95 -0.31 -25.99
N MET A 1078 21.28 -0.80 -24.96
CA MET A 1078 20.64 -2.10 -24.90
C MET A 1078 19.15 -1.92 -24.65
N ALA A 1079 18.36 -2.88 -25.08
CA ALA A 1079 16.98 -3.04 -24.64
C ALA A 1079 16.84 -4.27 -23.75
N SER A 1080 16.00 -4.16 -22.73
CA SER A 1080 15.54 -5.27 -21.91
C SER A 1080 14.03 -5.38 -21.94
N TYR A 1081 13.54 -6.56 -21.61
CA TYR A 1081 12.11 -6.89 -21.59
C TYR A 1081 11.77 -7.43 -20.20
N GLY A 1082 12.19 -6.69 -19.18
CA GLY A 1082 12.08 -7.06 -17.77
C GLY A 1082 13.26 -7.93 -17.33
N SER A 1083 14.08 -7.39 -16.42
CA SER A 1083 15.28 -8.06 -15.93
C SER A 1083 15.82 -7.43 -14.65
N SER A 1084 16.47 -8.24 -13.82
CA SER A 1084 17.12 -7.80 -12.58
C SER A 1084 18.34 -6.92 -12.84
N GLY A 1085 18.73 -6.11 -11.83
CA GLY A 1085 19.96 -5.32 -11.88
C GLY A 1085 21.22 -6.19 -12.04
N ASN A 1086 21.22 -7.41 -11.51
CA ASN A 1086 22.32 -8.36 -11.71
C ASN A 1086 22.39 -8.87 -13.16
N ALA A 1087 21.25 -9.20 -13.78
CA ALA A 1087 21.23 -9.59 -15.19
C ALA A 1087 21.74 -8.47 -16.12
N PHE A 1088 21.43 -7.20 -15.81
CA PHE A 1088 22.01 -6.05 -16.50
C PHE A 1088 23.54 -5.97 -16.34
N LEU A 1089 24.07 -6.10 -15.12
CA LEU A 1089 25.52 -6.02 -14.88
C LEU A 1089 26.30 -7.24 -15.39
N ASP A 1090 25.70 -8.44 -15.38
CA ASP A 1090 26.25 -9.65 -16.02
C ASP A 1090 26.51 -9.43 -17.52
N ILE A 1091 25.64 -8.68 -18.19
CA ILE A 1091 25.82 -8.26 -19.57
C ILE A 1091 26.84 -7.13 -19.66
N VAL A 1092 26.68 -6.01 -18.92
CA VAL A 1092 27.60 -4.86 -18.97
C VAL A 1092 29.08 -5.24 -18.77
N PHE A 1093 29.38 -6.19 -17.88
CA PHE A 1093 30.74 -6.67 -17.61
C PHE A 1093 31.14 -7.95 -18.36
N GLY A 1094 30.26 -8.51 -19.19
CA GLY A 1094 30.56 -9.65 -20.06
C GLY A 1094 30.72 -10.99 -19.34
N LYS A 1095 30.09 -11.17 -18.17
CA LYS A 1095 29.90 -12.52 -17.59
C LYS A 1095 28.90 -13.35 -18.40
N ALA A 1096 27.96 -12.67 -19.08
CA ALA A 1096 27.10 -13.22 -20.11
C ALA A 1096 27.21 -12.37 -21.40
N SER A 1097 26.72 -12.90 -22.51
CA SER A 1097 26.62 -12.18 -23.79
C SER A 1097 25.15 -11.91 -24.14
N PRO A 1098 24.82 -10.72 -24.70
CA PRO A 1098 23.48 -10.45 -25.20
C PRO A 1098 23.20 -11.30 -26.44
N GLU A 1099 22.11 -12.07 -26.40
CA GLU A 1099 21.63 -12.86 -27.55
C GLU A 1099 20.43 -12.21 -28.24
N GLY A 1100 19.68 -11.38 -27.52
CA GLY A 1100 18.39 -10.81 -27.88
C GLY A 1100 18.36 -10.08 -29.24
N LYS A 1101 17.22 -10.24 -29.92
CA LYS A 1101 16.86 -9.61 -31.19
C LYS A 1101 15.53 -8.88 -31.05
N LEU A 1102 15.44 -7.64 -31.53
CA LEU A 1102 14.22 -6.83 -31.44
C LEU A 1102 12.97 -7.61 -31.93
N PRO A 1103 11.91 -7.75 -31.11
CA PRO A 1103 10.65 -8.40 -31.50
C PRO A 1103 9.72 -7.49 -32.33
N PHE A 1104 10.12 -6.23 -32.55
CA PHE A 1104 9.44 -5.25 -33.40
C PHE A 1104 10.43 -4.20 -33.93
N ASP A 1105 10.06 -3.46 -34.97
CA ASP A 1105 10.71 -2.23 -35.40
C ASP A 1105 10.68 -1.16 -34.30
N LEU A 1106 11.74 -0.33 -34.21
CA LEU A 1106 11.78 0.85 -33.34
C LEU A 1106 11.56 2.12 -34.17
N PRO A 1107 10.40 2.81 -34.05
CA PRO A 1107 10.03 3.91 -34.92
C PRO A 1107 10.97 5.12 -34.82
N SER A 1108 11.05 5.90 -35.90
CA SER A 1108 11.90 7.08 -36.00
C SER A 1108 11.36 8.30 -35.25
N SER A 1109 10.04 8.40 -35.09
CA SER A 1109 9.31 9.49 -34.43
C SER A 1109 7.85 9.08 -34.20
N MET A 1110 7.10 9.82 -33.37
CA MET A 1110 5.65 9.66 -33.26
C MET A 1110 4.94 9.84 -34.61
N LYS A 1111 5.37 10.82 -35.42
CA LYS A 1111 4.83 11.06 -36.76
C LYS A 1111 4.91 9.84 -37.68
N ALA A 1112 6.02 9.09 -37.61
CA ALA A 1112 6.21 7.87 -38.40
C ALA A 1112 5.35 6.68 -37.93
N VAL A 1113 4.73 6.78 -36.75
CA VAL A 1113 3.70 5.85 -36.26
C VAL A 1113 2.31 6.34 -36.68
N GLU A 1114 2.02 7.63 -36.52
CA GLU A 1114 0.77 8.28 -36.96
C GLU A 1114 0.50 8.15 -38.48
N GLU A 1115 1.56 8.05 -39.30
CA GLU A 1115 1.48 7.83 -40.75
C GLU A 1115 1.50 6.34 -41.15
N SER A 1116 1.68 5.41 -40.20
CA SER A 1116 1.68 3.96 -40.44
C SER A 1116 0.29 3.34 -40.25
N ARG A 1117 0.10 2.10 -40.72
CA ARG A 1117 -1.19 1.39 -40.65
C ARG A 1117 -1.20 0.41 -39.48
N SER A 1118 -2.07 0.64 -38.51
CA SER A 1118 -2.19 -0.13 -37.25
C SER A 1118 -2.36 -1.65 -37.39
N ASP A 1119 -2.80 -2.16 -38.54
CA ASP A 1119 -2.95 -3.59 -38.81
C ASP A 1119 -1.76 -4.22 -39.57
N MET A 1120 -0.75 -3.43 -39.98
CA MET A 1120 0.38 -3.84 -40.80
C MET A 1120 1.70 -3.88 -40.01
N PRO A 1121 2.44 -5.01 -40.01
CA PRO A 1121 3.77 -5.07 -39.43
C PRO A 1121 4.78 -4.29 -40.29
N TYR A 1122 5.87 -3.84 -39.68
CA TYR A 1122 7.04 -3.21 -40.33
C TYR A 1122 6.73 -1.90 -41.10
N ASP A 1123 5.56 -1.30 -40.89
CA ASP A 1123 4.99 -0.24 -41.75
C ASP A 1123 5.47 1.17 -41.42
N THR A 1124 6.21 1.36 -40.31
CA THR A 1124 6.74 2.68 -39.93
C THR A 1124 7.82 3.17 -40.89
N GLU A 1125 7.87 4.48 -41.16
CA GLU A 1125 8.86 5.03 -42.10
C GLU A 1125 10.25 5.20 -41.44
N ASN A 1126 11.28 4.68 -42.12
CA ASN A 1126 12.70 4.79 -41.75
C ASN A 1126 13.01 4.51 -40.25
N PRO A 1127 12.53 3.39 -39.66
CA PRO A 1127 12.73 3.10 -38.24
C PRO A 1127 14.21 3.00 -37.88
N VAL A 1128 14.53 3.39 -36.64
CA VAL A 1128 15.91 3.51 -36.14
C VAL A 1128 16.60 2.14 -36.09
N PHE A 1129 15.81 1.09 -35.80
CA PHE A 1129 16.20 -0.31 -35.95
C PHE A 1129 15.02 -1.12 -36.47
N ARG A 1130 15.30 -2.15 -37.26
CA ARG A 1130 14.29 -3.11 -37.72
C ARG A 1130 14.18 -4.30 -36.76
N PHE A 1131 13.04 -4.99 -36.80
CA PHE A 1131 12.84 -6.33 -36.26
C PHE A 1131 14.04 -7.24 -36.57
N GLY A 1132 14.43 -8.06 -35.59
CA GLY A 1132 15.58 -8.95 -35.73
C GLY A 1132 16.94 -8.27 -35.51
N HIS A 1133 17.02 -6.94 -35.39
CA HIS A 1133 18.27 -6.25 -35.03
C HIS A 1133 18.72 -6.61 -33.61
N GLY A 1134 20.03 -6.75 -33.43
CA GLY A 1134 20.67 -7.02 -32.15
C GLY A 1134 22.12 -7.45 -32.37
N LEU A 1135 23.05 -6.66 -31.85
CA LEU A 1135 24.49 -6.90 -31.87
C LEU A 1135 24.89 -7.93 -30.80
N SER A 1136 26.13 -8.41 -30.85
CA SER A 1136 26.69 -9.32 -29.85
C SER A 1136 28.20 -9.10 -29.69
N TYR A 1137 28.75 -9.57 -28.56
CA TYR A 1137 30.19 -9.68 -28.31
C TYR A 1137 30.50 -11.01 -27.60
N PRO A 1138 31.74 -11.52 -27.68
CA PRO A 1138 32.11 -12.75 -26.97
C PRO A 1138 32.08 -12.54 -25.44
N VAL A 1139 31.67 -13.59 -24.72
CA VAL A 1139 31.78 -13.68 -23.26
C VAL A 1139 33.25 -13.57 -22.84
N LYS A 1140 33.53 -12.90 -21.72
CA LYS A 1140 34.88 -12.78 -21.15
C LYS A 1140 35.34 -14.16 -20.67
N SER A 1141 36.54 -14.60 -21.08
CA SER A 1141 37.13 -15.82 -20.52
C SER A 1141 37.36 -15.64 -19.03
N VAL A 1142 36.93 -16.62 -18.24
CA VAL A 1142 37.16 -16.65 -16.79
C VAL A 1142 38.51 -17.31 -16.54
N ASP A 1143 39.51 -16.48 -16.26
CA ASP A 1143 40.81 -16.85 -15.66
C ASP A 1143 40.74 -16.69 -14.12
#